data_AF-A0A3D0JNZ0-F1
#
_entry.id   AF-A0A3D0JNZ0-F1
#
_cell.length_a   1.000
_cell.length_b   1.000
_cell.length_c   1.000
_cell.angle_alpha   90.00
_cell.angle_beta   90.00
_cell.angle_gamma   90.00
#
_symmetry.space_group_name_H-M   'P 1'
#
loop_
_entity.id
_entity.type
_entity.pdbx_description
1 polymer ?
#
loop_
_entity_poly.entity_id
_entity_poly.type
_entity_poly.pdbx_seq_one_letter_code
_entity_poly.pdbx_strand_id
1 'polypeptide(L)'
;MPLDIHQLRQEDWRSEFGAGDLRRGHGYAEEKRSKLLSLKDNSLLANCRGSAGQTYQQRITLHPYGRKWSVTGHCNCLVGFNCKHVAAALLTLEAQQRAGSDLSDIIVVDKELAETRLEGIEPTAILSLGSQVRVHFDARKGRMQEQTQHRAALAFDYAGHKVFGKPAKDLVKRLDEHSNLRLIRDGAAEAALRKRLEGLGLQVALRQSEALPAEAGEPFELERERDWLDFVQRHLPQLCAEGWQIHMRPDFQYNLAEVDDWYAEVEEDPQQNWFDLELGIEVEGQRLSLLPILLQAIRRTPWLLAPEALAQRADEDRLLVSLPQGGKRIALPFARLKPLLATLGELYFRDPGDDHLPLRLGRADAARLAELAHGPELSWQGGDELRGFAQRLQNLAVREIAPPEGLQADLRTYQVQGLNWMQTLAELRVGGVLADDMGLGKTLQTLAHILCEKQAGRLGKPALIVMPTSLIPNWQDEAARFTPQLRVLALHGSKRKALFEQIAEHDLILTTYALLPRDLKALNQQRYRLLILDEAQNIKNPRSKAATAAAQVQADLRLCLTGTPLENHLGELWSLFHFLMPGWLGDAKAFTRDYRTPIEKRGDAQRLNHLNGRIRPFLLRRTKEQVASELPPKTEITQWVEMTQLQRDRYETLRLAMDQKVRDEIARQGLARSHIVILEALLRLRQSCCDLRLLGE
;
A
#
# COMPACT_ATOMS: atom_id res chain seq x y z
N MET A 1 -25.34 55.77 -63.62
CA MET A 1 -26.03 54.46 -63.52
C MET A 1 -25.44 53.74 -62.32
N PRO A 2 -26.23 52.95 -61.57
CA PRO A 2 -25.66 52.02 -60.60
C PRO A 2 -24.69 51.08 -61.32
N LEU A 3 -23.59 50.73 -60.65
CA LEU A 3 -22.63 49.76 -61.17
C LEU A 3 -23.32 48.38 -61.22
N ASP A 4 -23.34 47.79 -62.41
CA ASP A 4 -23.92 46.47 -62.65
C ASP A 4 -22.87 45.59 -63.33
N ILE A 5 -22.54 44.46 -62.70
CA ILE A 5 -21.57 43.50 -63.22
C ILE A 5 -22.06 42.85 -64.52
N HIS A 6 -23.37 42.83 -64.77
CA HIS A 6 -23.98 42.40 -66.03
C HIS A 6 -23.80 43.42 -67.16
N GLN A 7 -23.31 44.63 -66.84
CA GLN A 7 -22.96 45.69 -67.77
C GLN A 7 -21.55 46.24 -67.48
N LEU A 8 -20.57 45.34 -67.37
CA LEU A 8 -19.22 45.69 -66.98
C LEU A 8 -18.52 46.49 -68.09
N ARG A 9 -17.89 47.61 -67.73
CA ARG A 9 -17.05 48.39 -68.63
C ARG A 9 -15.63 48.50 -68.11
N GLN A 10 -14.64 48.36 -68.99
CA GLN A 10 -13.23 48.44 -68.63
C GLN A 10 -12.87 49.74 -67.89
N GLU A 11 -13.50 50.86 -68.27
CA GLU A 11 -13.28 52.17 -67.66
C GLU A 11 -13.57 52.19 -66.16
N ASP A 12 -14.44 51.30 -65.69
CA ASP A 12 -14.91 51.24 -64.32
C ASP A 12 -13.95 50.50 -63.37
N TRP A 13 -13.08 49.62 -63.88
CA TRP A 13 -12.21 48.76 -63.04
C TRP A 13 -10.73 48.76 -63.41
N ARG A 14 -10.35 49.28 -64.59
CA ARG A 14 -8.97 49.20 -65.10
C ARG A 14 -7.90 49.83 -64.20
N SER A 15 -8.27 50.73 -63.29
CA SER A 15 -7.31 51.35 -62.35
C SER A 15 -6.74 50.37 -61.33
N GLU A 16 -7.39 49.22 -61.13
CA GLU A 16 -6.98 48.20 -60.17
C GLU A 16 -5.85 47.28 -60.71
N PHE A 17 -5.39 47.52 -61.94
CA PHE A 17 -4.39 46.72 -62.64
C PHE A 17 -3.23 47.56 -63.14
N GLY A 18 -2.01 47.03 -63.03
CA GLY A 18 -0.83 47.65 -63.65
C GLY A 18 -0.91 47.63 -65.18
N ALA A 19 -0.39 48.65 -65.85
CA ALA A 19 -0.47 48.80 -67.31
C ALA A 19 0.09 47.59 -68.09
N GLY A 20 1.10 46.90 -67.54
CA GLY A 20 1.68 45.69 -68.13
C GLY A 20 0.78 44.45 -68.03
N ASP A 21 0.08 44.27 -66.92
CA ASP A 21 -0.86 43.16 -66.73
C ASP A 21 -2.15 43.36 -67.52
N LEU A 22 -2.62 44.60 -67.61
CA LEU A 22 -3.79 44.93 -68.43
C LEU A 22 -3.52 44.70 -69.92
N ARG A 23 -2.34 45.10 -70.42
CA ARG A 23 -1.94 44.86 -71.82
C ARG A 23 -1.87 43.37 -72.16
N ARG A 24 -1.29 42.56 -71.27
CA ARG A 24 -1.22 41.10 -71.45
C ARG A 24 -2.59 40.43 -71.29
N GLY A 25 -3.44 40.95 -70.40
CA GLY A 25 -4.81 40.49 -70.20
C GLY A 25 -5.66 40.67 -71.46
N HIS A 26 -5.52 41.81 -72.14
CA HIS A 26 -6.13 42.06 -73.45
C HIS A 26 -5.75 40.99 -74.48
N GLY A 27 -4.46 40.73 -74.67
CA GLY A 27 -4.01 39.69 -75.61
C GLY A 27 -4.58 38.31 -75.26
N TYR A 28 -4.71 37.97 -73.97
CA TYR A 28 -5.27 36.68 -73.56
C TYR A 28 -6.78 36.58 -73.78
N ALA A 29 -7.51 37.70 -73.65
CA ALA A 29 -8.93 37.76 -73.96
C ALA A 29 -9.19 37.68 -75.47
N GLU A 30 -8.40 38.39 -76.30
CA GLU A 30 -8.49 38.35 -77.77
C GLU A 30 -8.19 36.95 -78.31
N GLU A 31 -7.19 36.28 -77.75
CA GLU A 31 -6.85 34.89 -78.08
C GLU A 31 -7.84 33.85 -77.50
N LYS A 32 -8.95 34.29 -76.89
CA LYS A 32 -10.00 33.46 -76.29
C LYS A 32 -9.47 32.43 -75.29
N ARG A 33 -8.43 32.81 -74.52
CA ARG A 33 -7.80 31.93 -73.53
C ARG A 33 -8.54 31.87 -72.21
N SER A 34 -9.50 32.77 -71.97
CA SER A 34 -10.31 32.81 -70.76
C SER A 34 -11.70 32.23 -71.00
N LYS A 35 -12.19 31.42 -70.06
CA LYS A 35 -13.52 30.83 -70.04
C LYS A 35 -14.19 31.15 -68.70
N LEU A 36 -15.34 31.82 -68.75
CA LEU A 36 -16.15 32.11 -67.57
C LEU A 36 -16.87 30.84 -67.11
N LEU A 37 -16.95 30.64 -65.80
CA LEU A 37 -17.52 29.43 -65.20
C LEU A 37 -18.80 29.73 -64.43
N SER A 38 -18.77 30.77 -63.59
CA SER A 38 -19.94 31.18 -62.82
C SER A 38 -19.89 32.67 -62.50
N LEU A 39 -21.04 33.32 -62.55
CA LEU A 39 -21.28 34.70 -62.16
C LEU A 39 -22.37 34.69 -61.08
N LYS A 40 -22.04 35.11 -59.87
CA LYS A 40 -22.99 35.21 -58.75
C LYS A 40 -22.77 36.53 -58.02
N ASP A 41 -23.83 37.30 -57.82
CA ASP A 41 -23.76 38.68 -57.30
C ASP A 41 -22.67 39.45 -58.06
N ASN A 42 -21.70 40.05 -57.35
CA ASN A 42 -20.54 40.71 -57.96
C ASN A 42 -19.28 39.80 -58.01
N SER A 43 -19.45 38.49 -58.01
CA SER A 43 -18.35 37.51 -58.00
C SER A 43 -18.32 36.68 -59.27
N LEU A 44 -17.16 36.62 -59.91
CA LEU A 44 -16.88 35.88 -61.14
C LEU A 44 -15.84 34.78 -60.87
N LEU A 45 -16.17 33.55 -61.26
CA LEU A 45 -15.23 32.44 -61.34
C LEU A 45 -14.89 32.19 -62.81
N ALA A 46 -13.61 32.07 -63.12
CA ALA A 46 -13.15 31.86 -64.50
C ALA A 46 -11.88 30.99 -64.54
N ASN A 47 -11.64 30.38 -65.70
CA ASN A 47 -10.41 29.67 -66.01
C ASN A 47 -9.70 30.37 -67.16
N CYS A 48 -8.39 30.58 -67.06
CA CYS A 48 -7.59 31.18 -68.13
C CYS A 48 -6.35 30.35 -68.44
N ARG A 49 -6.12 30.05 -69.72
CA ARG A 49 -4.97 29.28 -70.18
C ARG A 49 -3.74 30.19 -70.33
N GLY A 50 -2.67 29.89 -69.61
CA GLY A 50 -1.38 30.56 -69.68
C GLY A 50 -0.59 30.29 -70.95
N SER A 51 0.47 31.07 -71.20
CA SER A 51 1.38 30.89 -72.35
C SER A 51 2.09 29.53 -72.39
N ALA A 52 2.29 28.89 -71.24
CA ALA A 52 2.86 27.54 -71.14
C ALA A 52 1.79 26.42 -71.22
N GLY A 53 0.56 26.75 -71.58
CA GLY A 53 -0.53 25.77 -71.77
C GLY A 53 -1.28 25.36 -70.49
N GLN A 54 -0.76 25.69 -69.29
CA GLN A 54 -1.44 25.45 -68.01
C GLN A 54 -2.71 26.31 -67.87
N THR A 55 -3.74 25.76 -67.23
CA THR A 55 -5.00 26.47 -66.95
C THR A 55 -5.01 26.95 -65.51
N TYR A 56 -5.19 28.25 -65.33
CA TYR A 56 -5.29 28.89 -64.03
C TYR A 56 -6.74 29.21 -63.70
N GLN A 57 -7.15 28.94 -62.47
CA GLN A 57 -8.48 29.26 -61.96
C GLN A 57 -8.42 30.59 -61.22
N GLN A 58 -9.39 31.45 -61.49
CA GLN A 58 -9.56 32.75 -60.85
C GLN A 58 -10.89 32.82 -60.10
N ARG A 59 -10.85 33.47 -58.94
CA ARG A 59 -12.01 33.97 -58.21
C ARG A 59 -11.87 35.48 -58.11
N ILE A 60 -12.86 36.20 -58.61
CA ILE A 60 -12.80 37.66 -58.77
C ILE A 60 -14.04 38.24 -58.11
N THR A 61 -13.86 39.13 -57.15
CA THR A 61 -14.96 39.84 -56.50
C THR A 61 -14.85 41.33 -56.82
N LEU A 62 -15.96 41.90 -57.28
CA LEU A 62 -16.11 43.31 -57.63
C LEU A 62 -16.87 44.03 -56.51
N HIS A 63 -16.28 45.09 -55.96
CA HIS A 63 -16.86 45.89 -54.91
C HIS A 63 -17.18 47.29 -55.44
N PRO A 64 -18.39 47.83 -55.23
CA PRO A 64 -18.72 49.18 -55.67
C PRO A 64 -17.92 50.22 -54.86
N TYR A 65 -17.16 51.07 -55.55
CA TYR A 65 -16.34 52.14 -54.98
C TYR A 65 -16.60 53.46 -55.71
N GLY A 66 -17.57 54.24 -55.23
CA GLY A 66 -18.04 55.46 -55.89
C GLY A 66 -18.72 55.15 -57.23
N ARG A 67 -18.17 55.68 -58.33
CA ARG A 67 -18.63 55.36 -59.71
C ARG A 67 -17.75 54.32 -60.41
N LYS A 68 -16.91 53.59 -59.67
CA LYS A 68 -15.96 52.60 -60.18
C LYS A 68 -16.07 51.30 -59.39
N TRP A 69 -15.56 50.22 -59.96
CA TRP A 69 -15.40 48.94 -59.30
C TRP A 69 -13.99 48.83 -58.70
N SER A 70 -13.89 48.46 -57.42
CA SER A 70 -12.65 47.90 -56.86
C SER A 70 -12.65 46.39 -57.07
N VAL A 71 -11.52 45.84 -57.52
CA VAL A 71 -11.39 44.44 -57.94
C VAL A 71 -10.48 43.69 -56.98
N THR A 72 -11.02 42.62 -56.40
CA THR A 72 -10.24 41.65 -55.61
C THR A 72 -10.20 40.33 -56.36
N GLY A 73 -9.16 40.12 -57.15
CA GLY A 73 -8.96 38.92 -57.97
C GLY A 73 -7.84 38.03 -57.45
N HIS A 74 -8.18 36.80 -57.05
CA HIS A 74 -7.21 35.76 -56.70
C HIS A 74 -7.12 34.73 -57.82
N CYS A 75 -5.90 34.42 -58.24
CA CYS A 75 -5.57 33.46 -59.28
C CYS A 75 -4.50 32.50 -58.77
N ASN A 76 -4.61 31.21 -59.02
CA ASN A 76 -3.62 30.19 -58.64
C ASN A 76 -2.32 30.22 -59.50
N CYS A 77 -1.97 31.36 -60.09
CA CYS A 77 -0.70 31.56 -60.81
C CYS A 77 0.37 32.16 -59.90
N LEU A 78 1.63 32.19 -60.34
CA LEU A 78 2.75 32.74 -59.55
C LEU A 78 2.57 34.20 -59.11
N VAL A 79 1.82 35.02 -59.86
CA VAL A 79 1.54 36.43 -59.50
C VAL A 79 0.47 36.53 -58.41
N GLY A 80 -0.43 35.55 -58.31
CA GLY A 80 -1.42 35.43 -57.23
C GLY A 80 -2.59 36.42 -57.28
N PHE A 81 -2.32 37.71 -57.24
CA PHE A 81 -3.32 38.76 -57.03
C PHE A 81 -3.41 39.73 -58.23
N ASN A 82 -4.64 40.07 -58.67
CA ASN A 82 -4.95 40.98 -59.79
C ASN A 82 -4.00 40.84 -60.99
N CYS A 83 -3.69 39.60 -61.35
CA CYS A 83 -2.76 39.31 -62.43
C CYS A 83 -3.41 39.48 -63.82
N LYS A 84 -2.60 39.36 -64.88
CA LYS A 84 -3.08 39.36 -66.28
C LYS A 84 -4.23 38.37 -66.56
N HIS A 85 -4.31 37.24 -65.86
CA HIS A 85 -5.39 36.26 -66.05
C HIS A 85 -6.73 36.75 -65.46
N VAL A 86 -6.68 37.45 -64.32
CA VAL A 86 -7.86 38.11 -63.72
C VAL A 86 -8.36 39.21 -64.67
N ALA A 87 -7.45 40.03 -65.20
CA ALA A 87 -7.79 41.05 -66.19
C ALA A 87 -8.42 40.42 -67.46
N ALA A 88 -7.87 39.32 -67.95
CA ALA A 88 -8.41 38.61 -69.12
C ALA A 88 -9.84 38.08 -68.88
N ALA A 89 -10.15 37.59 -67.67
CA ALA A 89 -11.51 37.14 -67.33
C ALA A 89 -12.53 38.28 -67.31
N LEU A 90 -12.19 39.43 -66.72
CA LEU A 90 -13.07 40.61 -66.73
C LEU A 90 -13.28 41.18 -68.14
N LEU A 91 -12.23 41.23 -68.95
CA LEU A 91 -12.33 41.64 -70.36
C LEU A 91 -13.15 40.67 -71.20
N THR A 92 -13.06 39.36 -70.91
CA THR A 92 -13.86 38.34 -71.58
C THR A 92 -15.34 38.49 -71.22
N LEU A 93 -15.66 38.79 -69.96
CA LEU A 93 -17.02 39.09 -69.52
C LEU A 93 -17.60 40.32 -70.24
N GLU A 94 -16.86 41.43 -70.26
CA GLU A 94 -17.26 42.64 -70.98
C GLU A 94 -17.43 42.40 -72.48
N ALA A 95 -16.52 41.63 -73.11
CA ALA A 95 -16.61 41.31 -74.53
C ALA A 95 -17.84 40.45 -74.86
N GLN A 96 -18.16 39.44 -74.02
CA GLN A 96 -19.36 38.62 -74.20
C GLN A 96 -20.65 39.42 -73.98
N GLN A 97 -20.67 40.35 -73.02
CA GLN A 97 -21.79 41.26 -72.79
C GLN A 97 -22.02 42.19 -73.99
N ARG A 98 -20.96 42.76 -74.57
CA ARG A 98 -21.05 43.61 -75.77
C ARG A 98 -21.50 42.85 -77.01
N ALA A 99 -21.13 41.58 -77.11
CA ALA A 99 -21.55 40.71 -78.22
C ALA A 99 -23.00 40.21 -78.09
N GLY A 100 -23.69 40.50 -76.97
CA GLY A 100 -25.03 39.99 -76.70
C GLY A 100 -25.08 38.48 -76.47
N SER A 101 -23.97 37.88 -76.04
CA SER A 101 -23.92 36.45 -75.72
C SER A 101 -24.85 36.13 -74.55
N ASP A 102 -25.54 35.00 -74.63
CA ASP A 102 -26.33 34.50 -73.52
C ASP A 102 -25.39 34.06 -72.36
N LEU A 103 -25.54 34.72 -71.21
CA LEU A 103 -24.78 34.44 -69.99
C LEU A 103 -25.62 33.69 -68.95
N SER A 104 -26.86 33.31 -69.27
CA SER A 104 -27.76 32.61 -68.34
C SER A 104 -27.16 31.32 -67.78
N ASP A 105 -26.43 30.57 -68.60
CA ASP A 105 -25.75 29.32 -68.22
C ASP A 105 -24.69 29.48 -67.11
N ILE A 106 -24.11 30.68 -66.97
CA ILE A 106 -23.10 30.96 -65.93
C ILE A 106 -23.69 31.74 -64.76
N ILE A 107 -24.90 32.29 -64.85
CA ILE A 107 -25.52 33.03 -63.76
C ILE A 107 -26.06 32.04 -62.73
N VAL A 108 -25.46 32.04 -61.53
CA VAL A 108 -25.91 31.18 -60.43
C VAL A 108 -26.99 31.90 -59.65
N VAL A 109 -28.25 31.55 -59.90
CA VAL A 109 -29.40 32.00 -59.10
C VAL A 109 -29.41 31.19 -57.80
N ASP A 110 -29.49 31.85 -56.65
CA ASP A 110 -29.67 31.16 -55.37
C ASP A 110 -31.00 30.41 -55.39
N LYS A 111 -30.94 29.07 -55.44
CA LYS A 111 -32.10 28.25 -55.12
C LYS A 111 -32.28 28.35 -53.60
N GLU A 112 -33.36 28.98 -53.16
CA GLU A 112 -33.82 28.88 -51.77
C GLU A 112 -34.02 27.39 -51.44
N LEU A 113 -33.14 26.83 -50.63
CA LEU A 113 -33.26 25.47 -50.11
C LEU A 113 -34.35 25.47 -49.05
N ALA A 114 -35.25 24.49 -49.08
CA ALA A 114 -36.30 24.36 -48.07
C ALA A 114 -35.65 24.14 -46.69
N GLU A 115 -35.93 25.01 -45.71
CA GLU A 115 -35.38 24.94 -44.36
C GLU A 115 -36.36 24.24 -43.42
N THR A 116 -36.00 23.06 -42.91
CA THR A 116 -36.73 22.38 -41.83
C THR A 116 -36.13 22.82 -40.50
N ARG A 117 -36.94 23.38 -39.60
CA ARG A 117 -36.49 23.87 -38.30
C ARG A 117 -36.83 22.89 -37.18
N LEU A 118 -35.83 22.53 -36.37
CA LEU A 118 -36.02 21.81 -35.12
C LEU A 118 -35.84 22.80 -33.97
N GLU A 119 -36.94 23.12 -33.30
CA GLU A 119 -37.02 24.09 -32.19
C GLU A 119 -37.78 23.47 -31.01
N GLY A 120 -37.47 23.88 -29.78
CA GLY A 120 -38.16 23.40 -28.58
C GLY A 120 -37.79 21.99 -28.12
N ILE A 121 -36.67 21.45 -28.60
CA ILE A 121 -36.14 20.15 -28.16
C ILE A 121 -35.18 20.38 -26.99
N GLU A 122 -35.40 19.69 -25.87
CA GLU A 122 -34.47 19.73 -24.74
C GLU A 122 -33.19 18.92 -25.06
N PRO A 123 -31.99 19.47 -24.77
CA PRO A 123 -30.74 18.77 -25.02
C PRO A 123 -30.53 17.59 -24.06
N THR A 124 -30.14 16.43 -24.59
CA THR A 124 -29.59 15.34 -23.77
C THR A 124 -28.09 15.51 -23.63
N ALA A 125 -27.56 15.57 -22.40
CA ALA A 125 -26.13 15.71 -22.18
C ALA A 125 -25.37 14.40 -22.47
N ILE A 126 -24.31 14.49 -23.28
CA ILE A 126 -23.36 13.40 -23.51
C ILE A 126 -22.04 13.75 -22.80
N LEU A 127 -21.63 12.91 -21.86
CA LEU A 127 -20.35 13.03 -21.16
C LEU A 127 -19.40 11.92 -21.60
N SER A 128 -18.33 12.28 -22.31
CA SER A 128 -17.28 11.34 -22.72
C SER A 128 -16.08 11.42 -21.78
N LEU A 129 -15.51 10.28 -21.37
CA LEU A 129 -14.40 10.20 -20.41
C LEU A 129 -13.22 9.43 -21.01
N GLY A 130 -12.00 9.96 -20.85
CA GLY A 130 -10.79 9.39 -21.43
C GLY A 130 -9.51 9.71 -20.66
N SER A 131 -8.51 8.84 -20.78
CA SER A 131 -7.19 9.02 -20.18
C SER A 131 -6.11 8.97 -21.26
N GLN A 132 -5.06 9.75 -21.08
CA GLN A 132 -3.83 9.66 -21.85
C GLN A 132 -2.64 9.47 -20.92
N VAL A 133 -1.84 8.46 -21.20
CA VAL A 133 -0.57 8.22 -20.53
C VAL A 133 0.56 8.73 -21.43
N ARG A 134 1.39 9.64 -20.93
CA ARG A 134 2.62 10.09 -21.59
C ARG A 134 3.83 9.73 -20.75
N VAL A 135 4.78 9.04 -21.36
CA VAL A 135 6.06 8.75 -20.70
C VAL A 135 7.09 9.76 -21.20
N HIS A 136 7.66 10.54 -20.30
CA HIS A 136 8.73 11.48 -20.61
C HIS A 136 9.95 11.22 -19.75
N PHE A 137 11.14 11.55 -20.25
CA PHE A 137 12.36 11.43 -19.46
C PHE A 137 12.48 12.62 -18.50
N ASP A 138 12.57 12.37 -17.19
CA ASP A 138 12.87 13.41 -16.19
C ASP A 138 14.39 13.52 -16.01
N ALA A 139 14.98 14.55 -16.61
CA ALA A 139 16.41 14.82 -16.55
C ALA A 139 16.95 15.08 -15.13
N ARG A 140 16.11 15.47 -14.17
CA ARG A 140 16.53 15.69 -12.77
C ARG A 140 16.60 14.40 -11.96
N LYS A 141 15.75 13.43 -12.28
CA LYS A 141 15.65 12.13 -11.59
C LYS A 141 16.33 10.99 -12.34
N GLY A 142 16.84 11.24 -13.55
CA GLY A 142 17.55 10.26 -14.37
C GLY A 142 16.70 9.06 -14.77
N ARG A 143 15.36 9.21 -14.83
CA ARG A 143 14.43 8.10 -15.10
C ARG A 143 13.27 8.53 -15.97
N MET A 144 12.71 7.58 -16.72
CA MET A 144 11.43 7.74 -17.40
C MET A 144 10.33 7.95 -16.36
N GLN A 145 9.51 8.98 -16.54
CA GLN A 145 8.39 9.32 -15.68
C GLN A 145 7.11 9.27 -16.50
N GLU A 146 6.14 8.53 -15.97
CA GLU A 146 4.80 8.43 -16.53
C GLU A 146 3.95 9.59 -15.99
N GLN A 147 3.38 10.39 -16.87
CA GLN A 147 2.41 11.43 -16.57
C GLN A 147 1.08 11.06 -17.21
N THR A 148 0.05 10.91 -16.39
CA THR A 148 -1.31 10.64 -16.88
C THR A 148 -2.12 11.94 -16.90
N GLN A 149 -2.90 12.13 -17.96
CA GLN A 149 -3.91 13.18 -18.08
C GLN A 149 -5.29 12.56 -18.24
N HIS A 150 -6.26 13.04 -17.47
CA HIS A 150 -7.64 12.60 -17.54
C HIS A 150 -8.51 13.74 -18.07
N ARG A 151 -9.48 13.42 -18.92
CA ARG A 151 -10.36 14.42 -19.54
C ARG A 151 -11.80 13.92 -19.54
N ALA A 152 -12.70 14.87 -19.36
CA ALA A 152 -14.12 14.73 -19.64
C ALA A 152 -14.48 15.66 -20.80
N ALA A 153 -15.42 15.28 -21.66
CA ALA A 153 -15.91 16.13 -22.73
C ALA A 153 -17.43 16.16 -22.74
N LEU A 154 -18.00 17.37 -22.66
CA LEU A 154 -19.45 17.60 -22.68
C LEU A 154 -19.93 17.96 -24.08
N ALA A 155 -20.91 17.21 -24.57
CA ALA A 155 -21.67 17.54 -25.76
C ALA A 155 -23.17 17.44 -25.48
N PHE A 156 -23.97 17.94 -26.39
CA PHE A 156 -25.43 17.94 -26.30
C PHE A 156 -26.00 17.23 -27.52
N ASP A 157 -26.89 16.28 -27.31
CA ASP A 157 -27.66 15.64 -28.37
C ASP A 157 -29.04 16.29 -28.47
N TYR A 158 -29.39 16.70 -29.69
CA TYR A 158 -30.73 17.13 -30.03
C TYR A 158 -31.29 16.19 -31.09
N ALA A 159 -32.10 15.23 -30.65
CA ALA A 159 -32.74 14.24 -31.52
C ALA A 159 -31.75 13.53 -32.48
N GLY A 160 -30.59 13.11 -31.99
CA GLY A 160 -29.54 12.43 -32.77
C GLY A 160 -28.51 13.37 -33.43
N HIS A 161 -28.60 14.68 -33.19
CA HIS A 161 -27.64 15.68 -33.66
C HIS A 161 -26.76 16.19 -32.52
N LYS A 162 -25.52 15.70 -32.49
CA LYS A 162 -24.49 16.13 -31.53
C LYS A 162 -23.97 17.54 -31.83
N VAL A 163 -24.02 18.42 -30.83
CA VAL A 163 -23.45 19.78 -30.84
C VAL A 163 -22.67 20.06 -29.56
N PHE A 164 -21.73 21.01 -29.62
CA PHE A 164 -20.94 21.46 -28.47
C PHE A 164 -20.38 22.87 -28.75
N GLY A 165 -19.86 23.54 -27.72
CA GLY A 165 -19.32 24.89 -27.80
C GLY A 165 -20.39 25.96 -27.56
N LYS A 166 -20.02 27.23 -27.76
CA LYS A 166 -20.91 28.38 -27.46
C LYS A 166 -22.23 28.30 -28.25
N PRO A 167 -23.39 28.66 -27.65
CA PRO A 167 -24.71 28.60 -28.29
C PRO A 167 -24.92 29.68 -29.38
N ALA A 168 -23.88 30.38 -29.81
CA ALA A 168 -23.97 31.59 -30.63
C ALA A 168 -24.35 31.35 -32.10
N LYS A 169 -24.52 30.09 -32.54
CA LYS A 169 -24.89 29.75 -33.92
C LYS A 169 -25.79 28.50 -33.93
N ASP A 170 -26.93 28.60 -34.61
CA ASP A 170 -27.78 27.45 -34.93
C ASP A 170 -26.97 26.43 -35.75
N LEU A 171 -27.19 25.14 -35.51
CA LEU A 171 -26.56 24.11 -36.33
C LEU A 171 -27.38 23.97 -37.62
N VAL A 172 -26.77 24.31 -38.75
CA VAL A 172 -27.36 24.08 -40.09
C VAL A 172 -26.69 22.87 -40.73
N LYS A 173 -27.44 21.78 -40.92
CA LYS A 173 -26.98 20.55 -41.55
C LYS A 173 -27.77 20.32 -42.84
N ARG A 174 -27.08 20.11 -43.97
CA ARG A 174 -27.73 19.78 -45.24
C ARG A 174 -28.30 18.35 -45.17
N LEU A 175 -29.60 18.18 -45.44
CA LEU A 175 -30.26 16.87 -45.44
C LEU A 175 -30.17 16.21 -46.83
N ASP A 176 -30.39 16.98 -47.90
CA ASP A 176 -30.27 16.54 -49.29
C ASP A 176 -29.87 17.70 -50.24
N GLU A 177 -29.94 17.49 -51.57
CA GLU A 177 -29.60 18.52 -52.54
C GLU A 177 -30.51 19.77 -52.49
N HIS A 178 -31.68 19.68 -51.84
CA HIS A 178 -32.76 20.67 -51.86
C HIS A 178 -33.23 21.17 -50.48
N SER A 179 -32.71 20.63 -49.38
CA SER A 179 -33.17 20.96 -48.02
C SER A 179 -32.06 21.03 -46.96
N ASN A 180 -32.23 21.95 -46.02
CA ASN A 180 -31.38 22.13 -44.86
C ASN A 180 -32.18 21.91 -43.56
N LEU A 181 -31.58 21.25 -42.59
CA LEU A 181 -32.04 21.18 -41.21
C LEU A 181 -31.37 22.29 -40.41
N ARG A 182 -32.16 23.18 -39.79
CA ARG A 182 -31.67 24.16 -38.82
C ARG A 182 -32.14 23.77 -37.43
N LEU A 183 -31.18 23.39 -36.58
CA LEU A 183 -31.40 23.09 -35.18
C LEU A 183 -31.15 24.36 -34.35
N ILE A 184 -32.19 24.85 -33.69
CA ILE A 184 -32.09 25.95 -32.72
C ILE A 184 -31.74 25.35 -31.37
N ARG A 185 -30.63 25.83 -30.80
CA ARG A 185 -30.07 25.34 -29.55
C ARG A 185 -30.70 26.05 -28.36
N ASP A 186 -31.02 25.32 -27.31
CA ASP A 186 -31.46 25.89 -26.04
C ASP A 186 -30.24 26.26 -25.17
N GLY A 187 -29.79 27.50 -25.32
CA GLY A 187 -28.65 28.01 -24.56
C GLY A 187 -28.87 28.02 -23.04
N ALA A 188 -30.11 28.12 -22.55
CA ALA A 188 -30.41 28.14 -21.12
C ALA A 188 -30.31 26.73 -20.52
N ALA A 189 -30.89 25.73 -21.20
CA ALA A 189 -30.77 24.33 -20.80
C ALA A 189 -29.31 23.85 -20.85
N GLU A 190 -28.57 24.18 -21.92
CA GLU A 190 -27.15 23.83 -22.01
C GLU A 190 -26.31 24.50 -20.90
N ALA A 191 -26.63 25.74 -20.51
CA ALA A 191 -25.94 26.44 -19.42
C ALA A 191 -26.22 25.79 -18.05
N ALA A 192 -27.44 25.33 -17.81
CA ALA A 192 -27.79 24.60 -16.59
C ALA A 192 -27.01 23.27 -16.47
N LEU A 193 -26.88 22.52 -17.57
CA LEU A 193 -26.11 21.28 -17.64
C LEU A 193 -24.60 21.51 -17.40
N ARG A 194 -24.03 22.60 -17.95
CA ARG A 194 -22.63 22.99 -17.65
C ARG A 194 -22.45 23.29 -16.16
N LYS A 195 -23.35 24.09 -15.58
CA LYS A 195 -23.33 24.43 -14.15
C LYS A 195 -23.47 23.20 -13.26
N ARG A 196 -24.20 22.17 -13.71
CA ARG A 196 -24.31 20.88 -13.02
C ARG A 196 -22.95 20.19 -12.91
N LEU A 197 -22.16 20.11 -14.00
CA LEU A 197 -20.82 19.53 -13.95
C LEU A 197 -19.84 20.36 -13.11
N GLU A 198 -19.89 21.68 -13.22
CA GLU A 198 -19.08 22.59 -12.39
C GLU A 198 -19.38 22.41 -10.90
N GLY A 199 -20.66 22.22 -10.53
CA GLY A 199 -21.08 21.92 -9.17
C GLY A 199 -20.59 20.56 -8.64
N LEU A 200 -20.20 19.64 -9.53
CA LEU A 200 -19.59 18.35 -9.21
C LEU A 200 -18.05 18.42 -9.22
N GLY A 201 -17.48 19.62 -9.35
CA GLY A 201 -16.04 19.88 -9.26
C GLY A 201 -15.29 19.92 -10.58
N LEU A 202 -15.93 19.59 -11.72
CA LEU A 202 -15.29 19.64 -13.03
C LEU A 202 -15.03 21.08 -13.46
N GLN A 203 -13.80 21.37 -13.90
CA GLN A 203 -13.39 22.68 -14.39
C GLN A 203 -13.09 22.63 -15.87
N VAL A 204 -13.28 23.75 -16.57
CA VAL A 204 -12.96 23.84 -18.00
C VAL A 204 -11.46 23.65 -18.21
N ALA A 205 -11.09 22.66 -19.01
CA ALA A 205 -9.69 22.34 -19.26
C ALA A 205 -9.10 23.35 -20.25
N LEU A 206 -8.10 24.11 -19.80
CA LEU A 206 -7.44 25.14 -20.62
C LEU A 206 -6.40 24.57 -21.60
N ARG A 207 -5.95 23.33 -21.36
CA ARG A 207 -4.89 22.66 -22.15
C ARG A 207 -5.48 21.55 -23.02
N GLN A 208 -5.10 21.57 -24.30
CA GLN A 208 -5.38 20.48 -25.23
C GLN A 208 -4.71 19.18 -24.77
N SER A 209 -5.41 18.06 -24.96
CA SER A 209 -4.98 16.72 -24.59
C SER A 209 -5.49 15.74 -25.65
N GLU A 210 -4.76 14.65 -25.90
CA GLU A 210 -5.19 13.61 -26.83
C GLU A 210 -6.01 12.51 -26.12
N ALA A 211 -6.32 12.68 -24.83
CA ALA A 211 -7.16 11.77 -24.06
C ALA A 211 -8.57 11.61 -24.66
N LEU A 212 -9.08 12.65 -25.33
CA LEU A 212 -10.35 12.64 -26.06
C LEU A 212 -10.18 13.40 -27.39
N PRO A 213 -10.83 12.95 -28.49
CA PRO A 213 -10.79 13.69 -29.75
C PRO A 213 -11.55 15.02 -29.62
N ALA A 214 -11.19 16.03 -30.41
CA ALA A 214 -11.80 17.37 -30.33
C ALA A 214 -13.32 17.37 -30.59
N GLU A 215 -13.81 16.38 -31.35
CA GLU A 215 -15.23 16.14 -31.62
C GLU A 215 -16.00 15.54 -30.43
N ALA A 216 -15.31 15.16 -29.36
CA ALA A 216 -15.92 14.59 -28.17
C ALA A 216 -16.80 15.61 -27.44
N GLY A 217 -16.42 16.90 -27.41
CA GLY A 217 -17.17 17.96 -26.76
C GLY A 217 -16.28 19.04 -26.12
N GLU A 218 -16.91 19.89 -25.31
CA GLU A 218 -16.23 20.90 -24.49
C GLU A 218 -15.37 20.22 -23.41
N PRO A 219 -14.06 20.53 -23.31
CA PRO A 219 -13.16 19.78 -22.45
C PRO A 219 -13.22 20.24 -20.99
N PHE A 220 -13.33 19.29 -20.08
CA PHE A 220 -13.30 19.47 -18.63
C PHE A 220 -12.22 18.58 -17.98
N GLU A 221 -11.74 19.00 -16.81
CA GLU A 221 -10.80 18.25 -15.98
C GLU A 221 -11.12 18.40 -14.48
N LEU A 222 -10.66 17.43 -13.69
CA LEU A 222 -10.61 17.52 -12.23
C LEU A 222 -9.17 17.71 -11.78
N GLU A 223 -8.97 18.46 -10.69
CA GLU A 223 -7.64 18.88 -10.20
C GLU A 223 -6.81 17.70 -9.70
N ARG A 224 -7.41 16.75 -8.96
CA ARG A 224 -6.68 15.65 -8.31
C ARG A 224 -7.19 14.29 -8.79
N GLU A 225 -6.29 13.30 -8.85
CA GLU A 225 -6.62 11.92 -9.22
C GLU A 225 -7.72 11.30 -8.34
N ARG A 226 -7.70 11.59 -7.03
CA ARG A 226 -8.73 11.11 -6.09
C ARG A 226 -10.14 11.62 -6.45
N ASP A 227 -10.24 12.81 -7.03
CA ASP A 227 -11.52 13.44 -7.34
C ASP A 227 -12.16 12.75 -8.56
N TRP A 228 -11.34 12.20 -9.48
CA TRP A 228 -11.82 11.38 -10.60
C TRP A 228 -12.45 10.06 -10.12
N LEU A 229 -11.84 9.42 -9.13
CA LEU A 229 -12.38 8.19 -8.55
C LEU A 229 -13.74 8.45 -7.87
N ASP A 230 -13.82 9.51 -7.07
CA ASP A 230 -15.06 9.91 -6.39
C ASP A 230 -16.16 10.28 -7.39
N PHE A 231 -15.80 11.02 -8.45
CA PHE A 231 -16.72 11.37 -9.52
C PHE A 231 -17.32 10.15 -10.22
N VAL A 232 -16.47 9.17 -10.57
CA VAL A 232 -16.95 7.94 -11.25
C VAL A 232 -17.83 7.09 -10.34
N GLN A 233 -17.48 6.95 -9.06
CA GLN A 233 -18.22 6.06 -8.17
C GLN A 233 -19.51 6.68 -7.61
N ARG A 234 -19.52 7.99 -7.31
CA ARG A 234 -20.64 8.65 -6.64
C ARG A 234 -21.49 9.51 -7.56
N HIS A 235 -20.87 10.21 -8.51
CA HIS A 235 -21.55 11.23 -9.32
C HIS A 235 -22.02 10.71 -10.67
N LEU A 236 -21.26 9.83 -11.35
CA LEU A 236 -21.72 9.24 -12.61
C LEU A 236 -23.05 8.48 -12.49
N PRO A 237 -23.29 7.63 -11.47
CA PRO A 237 -24.59 6.96 -11.33
C PRO A 237 -25.76 7.95 -11.18
N GLN A 238 -25.53 9.08 -10.50
CA GLN A 238 -26.53 10.15 -10.35
C GLN A 238 -26.81 10.82 -11.70
N LEU A 239 -25.78 11.12 -12.48
CA LEU A 239 -25.93 11.69 -13.82
C LEU A 239 -26.68 10.73 -14.78
N CYS A 240 -26.36 9.43 -14.74
CA CYS A 240 -27.11 8.42 -15.51
C CYS A 240 -28.59 8.42 -15.13
N ALA A 241 -28.92 8.50 -13.83
CA ALA A 241 -30.31 8.57 -13.34
C ALA A 241 -31.02 9.89 -13.74
N GLU A 242 -30.26 10.98 -13.88
CA GLU A 242 -30.72 12.27 -14.41
C GLU A 242 -30.88 12.27 -15.95
N GLY A 243 -30.62 11.15 -16.64
CA GLY A 243 -30.81 11.00 -18.09
C GLY A 243 -29.58 11.35 -18.94
N TRP A 244 -28.40 11.48 -18.35
CA TRP A 244 -27.16 11.73 -19.08
C TRP A 244 -26.67 10.49 -19.83
N GLN A 245 -26.13 10.68 -21.04
CA GLN A 245 -25.46 9.64 -21.80
C GLN A 245 -23.96 9.63 -21.49
N ILE A 246 -23.48 8.59 -20.82
CA ILE A 246 -22.09 8.48 -20.38
C ILE A 246 -21.31 7.53 -21.28
N HIS A 247 -20.23 8.01 -21.90
CA HIS A 247 -19.33 7.22 -22.74
C HIS A 247 -17.92 7.17 -22.14
N MET A 248 -17.55 6.04 -21.54
CA MET A 248 -16.19 5.81 -21.03
C MET A 248 -15.37 5.07 -22.08
N ARG A 249 -14.20 5.62 -22.44
CA ARG A 249 -13.28 4.91 -23.33
C ARG A 249 -12.65 3.70 -22.60
N PRO A 250 -12.29 2.62 -23.33
CA PRO A 250 -11.62 1.47 -22.71
C PRO A 250 -10.27 1.80 -22.05
N ASP A 251 -9.57 2.81 -22.55
CA ASP A 251 -8.29 3.30 -22.03
C ASP A 251 -8.44 4.26 -20.84
N PHE A 252 -9.67 4.60 -20.44
CA PHE A 252 -9.93 5.45 -19.28
C PHE A 252 -9.55 4.72 -17.99
N GLN A 253 -8.61 5.28 -17.24
CA GLN A 253 -8.03 4.63 -16.05
C GLN A 253 -9.00 4.41 -14.88
N TYR A 254 -10.14 5.12 -14.88
CA TYR A 254 -11.21 4.95 -13.89
C TYR A 254 -12.42 4.20 -14.47
N ASN A 255 -12.29 3.58 -15.64
CA ASN A 255 -13.22 2.55 -16.07
C ASN A 255 -12.95 1.27 -15.27
N LEU A 256 -13.41 1.28 -14.03
CA LEU A 256 -13.10 0.24 -13.04
C LEU A 256 -14.03 -0.94 -13.20
N ALA A 257 -13.48 -2.15 -13.09
CA ALA A 257 -14.32 -3.32 -12.84
C ALA A 257 -14.80 -3.31 -11.39
N GLU A 258 -16.05 -3.72 -11.18
CA GLU A 258 -16.59 -3.90 -9.84
C GLU A 258 -16.05 -5.19 -9.22
N VAL A 259 -15.85 -5.16 -7.90
CA VAL A 259 -15.46 -6.34 -7.14
C VAL A 259 -16.73 -6.90 -6.53
N ASP A 260 -17.12 -8.10 -6.98
CA ASP A 260 -18.37 -8.76 -6.62
C ASP A 260 -18.29 -9.34 -5.20
N ASP A 261 -17.20 -10.05 -4.89
CA ASP A 261 -16.96 -10.65 -3.58
C ASP A 261 -15.46 -10.73 -3.26
N TRP A 262 -15.13 -10.98 -2.00
CA TRP A 262 -13.79 -11.27 -1.51
C TRP A 262 -13.75 -12.67 -0.91
N TYR A 263 -12.71 -13.43 -1.24
CA TYR A 263 -12.53 -14.77 -0.69
C TYR A 263 -11.19 -14.93 0.02
N ALA A 264 -11.17 -15.82 1.02
CA ALA A 264 -9.95 -16.34 1.61
C ALA A 264 -10.05 -17.86 1.77
N GLU A 265 -9.04 -18.55 1.27
CA GLU A 265 -8.89 -20.00 1.41
C GLU A 265 -7.70 -20.27 2.34
N VAL A 266 -7.94 -21.07 3.37
CA VAL A 266 -6.94 -21.47 4.35
C VAL A 266 -6.78 -22.98 4.28
N GLU A 267 -5.60 -23.42 3.85
CA GLU A 267 -5.22 -24.83 3.87
C GLU A 267 -4.30 -25.10 5.08
N GLU A 268 -4.76 -25.94 6.00
CA GLU A 268 -4.03 -26.29 7.22
C GLU A 268 -3.81 -27.80 7.35
N ASP A 269 -2.60 -28.18 7.76
CA ASP A 269 -2.26 -29.54 8.17
C ASP A 269 -2.11 -29.58 9.70
N PRO A 270 -2.92 -30.37 10.43
CA PRO A 270 -2.86 -30.47 11.89
C PRO A 270 -1.48 -30.84 12.44
N GLN A 271 -0.65 -31.54 11.65
CA GLN A 271 0.70 -31.96 12.05
C GLN A 271 1.77 -30.90 11.82
N GLN A 272 1.44 -29.81 11.12
CA GLN A 272 2.37 -28.75 10.77
C GLN A 272 2.09 -27.48 11.56
N ASN A 273 3.15 -26.67 11.74
CA ASN A 273 3.09 -25.40 12.46
C ASN A 273 2.89 -24.18 11.53
N TRP A 274 2.51 -24.43 10.28
CA TRP A 274 2.26 -23.43 9.25
C TRP A 274 0.97 -23.76 8.49
N PHE A 275 0.40 -22.75 7.84
CA PHE A 275 -0.77 -22.86 6.97
C PHE A 275 -0.52 -22.04 5.71
N ASP A 276 -1.17 -22.44 4.61
CA ASP A 276 -1.13 -21.71 3.35
C ASP A 276 -2.40 -20.85 3.26
N LEU A 277 -2.23 -19.54 3.03
CA LEU A 277 -3.31 -18.57 2.87
C LEU A 277 -3.36 -18.10 1.43
N GLU A 278 -4.47 -18.37 0.76
CA GLU A 278 -4.84 -17.66 -0.47
C GLU A 278 -5.90 -16.62 -0.15
N LEU A 279 -5.73 -15.42 -0.67
CA LEU A 279 -6.74 -14.38 -0.59
C LEU A 279 -6.91 -13.77 -1.98
N GLY A 280 -8.15 -13.54 -2.36
CA GLY A 280 -8.51 -13.09 -3.68
C GLY A 280 -9.84 -12.36 -3.73
N ILE A 281 -10.21 -11.99 -4.94
CA ILE A 281 -11.42 -11.24 -5.27
C ILE A 281 -12.16 -11.93 -6.41
N GLU A 282 -13.47 -11.74 -6.46
CA GLU A 282 -14.30 -12.10 -7.60
C GLU A 282 -14.64 -10.84 -8.40
N VAL A 283 -14.38 -10.88 -9.70
CA VAL A 283 -14.63 -9.78 -10.63
C VAL A 283 -15.28 -10.34 -11.89
N GLU A 284 -16.48 -9.88 -12.21
CA GLU A 284 -17.25 -10.34 -13.38
C GLU A 284 -17.45 -11.88 -13.37
N GLY A 285 -17.62 -12.46 -12.17
CA GLY A 285 -17.76 -13.91 -11.96
C GLY A 285 -16.48 -14.73 -12.09
N GLN A 286 -15.30 -14.09 -12.14
CA GLN A 286 -14.00 -14.75 -12.19
C GLN A 286 -13.23 -14.56 -10.87
N ARG A 287 -12.73 -15.66 -10.30
CA ARG A 287 -11.86 -15.63 -9.11
C ARG A 287 -10.43 -15.26 -9.48
N LEU A 288 -9.91 -14.23 -8.83
CA LEU A 288 -8.56 -13.71 -9.04
C LEU A 288 -7.78 -13.66 -7.72
N SER A 289 -6.65 -14.34 -7.68
CA SER A 289 -5.72 -14.25 -6.55
C SER A 289 -5.14 -12.84 -6.44
N LEU A 290 -5.16 -12.26 -5.24
CA LEU A 290 -4.68 -10.90 -5.01
C LEU A 290 -3.16 -10.81 -4.97
N LEU A 291 -2.45 -11.89 -4.63
CA LEU A 291 -1.00 -11.84 -4.46
C LEU A 291 -0.26 -11.35 -5.73
N PRO A 292 -0.44 -11.94 -6.92
CA PRO A 292 0.21 -11.47 -8.15
C PRO A 292 -0.12 -10.01 -8.48
N ILE A 293 -1.37 -9.60 -8.22
CA ILE A 293 -1.87 -8.24 -8.47
C ILE A 293 -1.17 -7.23 -7.55
N LEU A 294 -1.08 -7.55 -6.26
CA LEU A 294 -0.40 -6.73 -5.26
C LEU A 294 1.11 -6.67 -5.51
N LEU A 295 1.74 -7.77 -5.92
CA LEU A 295 3.16 -7.78 -6.29
C LEU A 295 3.45 -6.86 -7.47
N GLN A 296 2.61 -6.88 -8.50
CA GLN A 296 2.72 -5.94 -9.61
C GLN A 296 2.54 -4.48 -9.16
N ALA A 297 1.60 -4.22 -8.25
CA ALA A 297 1.39 -2.90 -7.67
C ALA A 297 2.60 -2.43 -6.85
N ILE A 298 3.17 -3.29 -6.01
CA ILE A 298 4.37 -3.03 -5.20
C ILE A 298 5.57 -2.70 -6.09
N ARG A 299 5.77 -3.44 -7.20
CA ARG A 299 6.87 -3.17 -8.15
C ARG A 299 6.78 -1.77 -8.76
N ARG A 300 5.56 -1.28 -9.02
CA ARG A 300 5.32 0.09 -9.51
C ARG A 300 5.37 1.14 -8.40
N THR A 301 5.00 0.75 -7.19
CA THR A 301 4.79 1.64 -6.06
C THR A 301 5.44 1.05 -4.79
N PRO A 302 6.79 1.14 -4.66
CA PRO A 302 7.51 0.47 -3.58
C PRO A 302 7.14 0.95 -2.17
N TRP A 303 6.60 2.17 -2.03
CA TRP A 303 6.15 2.69 -0.73
C TRP A 303 4.97 1.88 -0.15
N LEU A 304 4.27 1.08 -0.95
CA LEU A 304 3.23 0.15 -0.46
C LEU A 304 3.76 -0.86 0.56
N LEU A 305 5.07 -1.06 0.64
CA LEU A 305 5.71 -1.88 1.68
C LEU A 305 6.21 -1.08 2.89
N ALA A 306 6.13 0.26 2.86
CA ALA A 306 6.58 1.13 3.93
C ALA A 306 5.47 1.30 4.99
N PRO A 307 5.66 0.82 6.23
CA PRO A 307 4.63 0.85 7.27
C PRO A 307 4.16 2.27 7.61
N GLU A 308 5.08 3.24 7.66
CA GLU A 308 4.73 4.63 7.99
C GLU A 308 3.85 5.26 6.91
N ALA A 309 4.12 4.93 5.64
CA ALA A 309 3.35 5.43 4.51
C ALA A 309 1.96 4.77 4.42
N LEU A 310 1.87 3.47 4.77
CA LEU A 310 0.58 2.77 4.90
C LEU A 310 -0.25 3.32 6.05
N ALA A 311 0.36 3.58 7.21
CA ALA A 311 -0.34 4.09 8.40
C ALA A 311 -0.93 5.48 8.20
N GLN A 312 -0.34 6.32 7.32
CA GLN A 312 -0.86 7.64 6.99
C GLN A 312 -2.09 7.62 6.07
N ARG A 313 -2.42 6.47 5.47
CA ARG A 313 -3.62 6.33 4.62
C ARG A 313 -4.86 6.12 5.46
N ALA A 314 -5.98 6.68 5.06
CA ALA A 314 -7.25 6.37 5.68
C ALA A 314 -7.73 4.97 5.25
N ASP A 315 -8.56 4.31 6.06
CA ASP A 315 -9.08 2.97 5.71
C ASP A 315 -10.05 3.02 4.51
N GLU A 316 -10.71 4.16 4.32
CA GLU A 316 -11.60 4.48 3.19
C GLU A 316 -10.85 4.78 1.89
N ASP A 317 -9.55 5.06 1.95
CA ASP A 317 -8.74 5.26 0.75
C ASP A 317 -8.76 3.98 -0.09
N ARG A 318 -8.65 4.12 -1.42
CA ARG A 318 -8.58 2.97 -2.34
C ARG A 318 -7.27 2.95 -3.13
N LEU A 319 -6.71 1.76 -3.29
CA LEU A 319 -5.59 1.49 -4.17
C LEU A 319 -6.09 1.03 -5.54
N LEU A 320 -5.70 1.75 -6.59
CA LEU A 320 -5.95 1.35 -7.97
C LEU A 320 -4.91 0.32 -8.42
N VAL A 321 -5.36 -0.87 -8.79
CA VAL A 321 -4.49 -1.92 -9.33
C VAL A 321 -4.98 -2.38 -10.70
N SER A 322 -4.03 -2.76 -11.55
CA SER A 322 -4.33 -3.29 -12.90
C SER A 322 -4.60 -4.78 -12.82
N LEU A 323 -5.68 -5.23 -13.46
CA LEU A 323 -5.92 -6.66 -13.62
C LEU A 323 -4.97 -7.26 -14.66
N PRO A 324 -4.53 -8.53 -14.49
CA PRO A 324 -3.62 -9.18 -15.45
C PRO A 324 -4.25 -9.36 -16.84
N GLN A 325 -5.58 -9.47 -16.90
CA GLN A 325 -6.34 -9.72 -18.12
C GLN A 325 -7.21 -8.50 -18.46
N GLY A 326 -7.15 -8.02 -19.71
CA GLY A 326 -8.10 -7.03 -20.24
C GLY A 326 -7.82 -5.55 -19.97
N GLY A 327 -6.72 -5.18 -19.28
CA GLY A 327 -6.33 -3.79 -19.07
C GLY A 327 -7.23 -2.97 -18.14
N LYS A 328 -8.34 -3.56 -17.66
CA LYS A 328 -9.23 -2.99 -16.65
C LYS A 328 -8.48 -2.83 -15.33
N ARG A 329 -8.93 -1.85 -14.54
CA ARG A 329 -8.42 -1.59 -13.20
C ARG A 329 -9.52 -1.85 -12.17
N ILE A 330 -9.11 -2.08 -10.94
CA ILE A 330 -10.02 -2.21 -9.80
C ILE A 330 -9.55 -1.27 -8.69
N ALA A 331 -10.49 -0.83 -7.85
CA ALA A 331 -10.21 0.01 -6.69
C ALA A 331 -10.40 -0.79 -5.40
N LEU A 332 -9.28 -1.22 -4.81
CA LEU A 332 -9.25 -2.03 -3.60
C LEU A 332 -9.15 -1.15 -2.35
N PRO A 333 -10.01 -1.31 -1.33
CA PRO A 333 -9.98 -0.49 -0.12
C PRO A 333 -8.75 -0.78 0.75
N PHE A 334 -8.11 0.28 1.25
CA PHE A 334 -6.93 0.15 2.13
C PHE A 334 -7.26 -0.56 3.45
N ALA A 335 -8.49 -0.47 3.95
CA ALA A 335 -8.97 -1.27 5.08
C ALA A 335 -8.62 -2.77 4.94
N ARG A 336 -8.81 -3.33 3.73
CA ARG A 336 -8.52 -4.73 3.41
C ARG A 336 -7.05 -4.97 3.11
N LEU A 337 -6.39 -4.00 2.49
CA LEU A 337 -5.02 -4.15 2.00
C LEU A 337 -3.96 -3.93 3.08
N LYS A 338 -4.17 -3.07 4.08
CA LYS A 338 -3.15 -2.75 5.08
C LYS A 338 -2.62 -3.98 5.82
N PRO A 339 -3.45 -4.89 6.37
CA PRO A 339 -2.94 -6.06 7.07
C PRO A 339 -2.18 -7.00 6.13
N LEU A 340 -2.65 -7.13 4.87
CA LEU A 340 -2.00 -7.93 3.84
C LEU A 340 -0.66 -7.34 3.43
N LEU A 341 -0.60 -6.05 3.09
CA LEU A 341 0.62 -5.37 2.67
C LEU A 341 1.66 -5.32 3.79
N ALA A 342 1.23 -5.18 5.05
CA ALA A 342 2.12 -5.31 6.20
C ALA A 342 2.73 -6.71 6.27
N THR A 343 1.91 -7.76 6.09
CA THR A 343 2.36 -9.17 6.11
C THR A 343 3.23 -9.52 4.88
N LEU A 344 2.85 -9.04 3.69
CA LEU A 344 3.57 -9.24 2.44
C LEU A 344 4.90 -8.51 2.42
N GLY A 345 4.97 -7.29 2.96
CA GLY A 345 6.23 -6.57 3.14
C GLY A 345 7.24 -7.37 3.95
N GLU A 346 6.80 -8.11 4.96
CA GLU A 346 7.65 -8.94 5.81
C GLU A 346 8.15 -10.23 5.12
N LEU A 347 7.33 -10.80 4.21
CA LEU A 347 7.59 -12.05 3.48
C LEU A 347 8.33 -11.85 2.15
N TYR A 348 8.06 -10.75 1.43
CA TYR A 348 8.70 -10.43 0.15
C TYR A 348 10.22 -10.17 0.30
N PHE A 349 10.70 -9.85 1.50
CA PHE A 349 12.13 -9.79 1.80
C PHE A 349 12.81 -11.17 1.99
N ARG A 350 12.07 -12.29 1.93
CA ARG A 350 12.63 -13.64 2.16
C ARG A 350 13.07 -14.38 0.89
N ASP A 351 12.42 -14.19 -0.26
CA ASP A 351 12.88 -14.68 -1.58
C ASP A 351 11.98 -14.13 -2.71
N PRO A 352 12.49 -13.54 -3.82
CA PRO A 352 11.67 -13.03 -4.93
C PRO A 352 11.15 -14.10 -5.92
N GLY A 353 11.25 -15.39 -5.57
CA GLY A 353 11.24 -16.48 -6.56
C GLY A 353 9.91 -17.16 -6.88
N ASP A 354 8.87 -16.99 -6.07
CA ASP A 354 7.59 -17.70 -6.25
C ASP A 354 6.39 -16.74 -6.20
N ASP A 355 6.11 -16.11 -7.34
CA ASP A 355 5.05 -15.10 -7.49
C ASP A 355 3.63 -15.72 -7.58
N HIS A 356 3.50 -17.06 -7.53
CA HIS A 356 2.27 -17.80 -7.83
C HIS A 356 1.79 -18.78 -6.75
N LEU A 357 2.51 -18.93 -5.63
CA LEU A 357 2.13 -19.86 -4.56
C LEU A 357 1.35 -19.15 -3.43
N PRO A 358 0.47 -19.89 -2.71
CA PRO A 358 -0.22 -19.37 -1.55
C PRO A 358 0.77 -18.94 -0.46
N LEU A 359 0.36 -17.96 0.34
CA LEU A 359 1.23 -17.35 1.32
C LEU A 359 1.41 -18.29 2.52
N ARG A 360 2.62 -18.85 2.67
CA ARG A 360 2.93 -19.70 3.82
C ARG A 360 3.17 -18.88 5.08
N LEU A 361 2.25 -19.00 6.04
CA LEU A 361 2.26 -18.28 7.31
C LEU A 361 2.45 -19.26 8.48
N GLY A 362 3.15 -18.81 9.54
CA GLY A 362 3.23 -19.61 10.76
C GLY A 362 1.91 -19.53 11.53
N ARG A 363 1.55 -20.55 12.32
CA ARG A 363 0.35 -20.51 13.20
C ARG A 363 0.30 -19.28 14.12
N ALA A 364 1.44 -18.67 14.42
CA ALA A 364 1.56 -17.42 15.14
C ALA A 364 0.93 -16.21 14.46
N ASP A 365 0.98 -16.21 13.15
CA ASP A 365 0.52 -15.09 12.33
C ASP A 365 -1.01 -15.18 12.12
N ALA A 366 -1.64 -16.27 12.58
CA ALA A 366 -3.09 -16.46 12.66
C ALA A 366 -3.81 -15.31 13.38
N ALA A 367 -3.20 -14.76 14.44
CA ALA A 367 -3.75 -13.63 15.17
C ALA A 367 -4.02 -12.40 14.28
N ARG A 368 -3.27 -12.27 13.17
CA ARG A 368 -3.42 -11.21 12.17
C ARG A 368 -4.53 -11.50 11.17
N LEU A 369 -4.90 -12.76 10.95
CA LEU A 369 -6.08 -13.08 10.13
C LEU A 369 -7.36 -12.53 10.75
N ALA A 370 -7.42 -12.41 12.09
CA ALA A 370 -8.54 -11.77 12.74
C ALA A 370 -8.62 -10.26 12.42
N GLU A 371 -7.51 -9.58 12.09
CA GLU A 371 -7.56 -8.21 11.56
C GLU A 371 -8.15 -8.18 10.14
N LEU A 372 -7.95 -9.22 9.33
CA LEU A 372 -8.63 -9.36 8.03
C LEU A 372 -10.15 -9.53 8.19
N ALA A 373 -10.67 -9.85 9.37
CA ALA A 373 -12.12 -9.83 9.59
C ALA A 373 -12.69 -8.39 9.64
N HIS A 374 -11.84 -7.36 9.84
CA HIS A 374 -12.25 -5.97 9.93
C HIS A 374 -12.31 -5.35 8.52
N GLY A 375 -13.48 -5.43 7.85
CA GLY A 375 -13.70 -4.86 6.51
C GLY A 375 -14.99 -5.39 5.82
N PRO A 376 -15.23 -5.12 4.52
CA PRO A 376 -16.40 -5.63 3.77
C PRO A 376 -16.43 -7.16 3.71
N GLU A 377 -17.59 -7.83 3.82
CA GLU A 377 -17.71 -9.29 4.03
C GLU A 377 -16.69 -10.15 3.26
N LEU A 378 -16.09 -11.13 3.96
CA LEU A 378 -15.09 -12.04 3.40
C LEU A 378 -15.63 -13.47 3.46
N SER A 379 -15.75 -14.10 2.31
CA SER A 379 -16.12 -15.51 2.17
C SER A 379 -14.92 -16.41 2.51
N TRP A 380 -14.94 -17.03 3.69
CA TRP A 380 -13.86 -17.91 4.14
C TRP A 380 -14.12 -19.36 3.78
N GLN A 381 -13.09 -20.06 3.31
CA GLN A 381 -13.06 -21.50 3.13
C GLN A 381 -11.90 -22.10 3.95
N GLY A 382 -12.20 -22.96 4.93
CA GLY A 382 -11.21 -23.58 5.82
C GLY A 382 -10.71 -22.70 6.99
N GLY A 383 -9.79 -23.25 7.78
CA GLY A 383 -9.10 -22.53 8.86
C GLY A 383 -9.91 -22.22 10.13
N ASP A 384 -10.97 -22.99 10.42
CA ASP A 384 -11.85 -22.76 11.57
C ASP A 384 -11.11 -22.86 12.92
N GLU A 385 -10.22 -23.85 13.08
CA GLU A 385 -9.44 -24.01 14.30
C GLU A 385 -8.49 -22.82 14.51
N LEU A 386 -7.87 -22.37 13.42
CA LEU A 386 -6.90 -21.29 13.40
C LEU A 386 -7.55 -19.92 13.67
N ARG A 387 -8.73 -19.66 13.09
CA ARG A 387 -9.54 -18.47 13.39
C ARG A 387 -10.07 -18.48 14.81
N GLY A 388 -10.55 -19.63 15.30
CA GLY A 388 -10.94 -19.79 16.69
C GLY A 388 -9.79 -19.56 17.66
N PHE A 389 -8.59 -20.03 17.32
CA PHE A 389 -7.36 -19.75 18.07
C PHE A 389 -7.04 -18.25 18.09
N ALA A 390 -7.04 -17.59 16.93
CA ALA A 390 -6.79 -16.16 16.80
C ALA A 390 -7.76 -15.31 17.63
N GLN A 391 -9.06 -15.61 17.56
CA GLN A 391 -10.10 -14.90 18.30
C GLN A 391 -9.95 -15.09 19.82
N ARG A 392 -9.66 -16.31 20.28
CA ARG A 392 -9.39 -16.56 21.71
C ARG A 392 -8.10 -15.88 22.17
N LEU A 393 -7.08 -15.78 21.33
CA LEU A 393 -5.84 -15.05 21.61
C LEU A 393 -6.10 -13.54 21.73
N GLN A 394 -6.95 -12.95 20.89
CA GLN A 394 -7.32 -11.53 21.02
C GLN A 394 -8.12 -11.25 22.30
N ASN A 395 -8.96 -12.19 22.73
CA ASN A 395 -9.78 -12.08 23.94
C ASN A 395 -9.05 -12.43 25.25
N LEU A 396 -7.72 -12.65 25.22
CA LEU A 396 -6.87 -12.98 26.37
C LEU A 396 -7.01 -12.04 27.58
N ALA A 397 -7.38 -10.77 27.36
CA ALA A 397 -7.35 -9.72 28.37
C ALA A 397 -8.63 -9.59 29.23
N VAL A 398 -9.71 -10.33 28.93
CA VAL A 398 -11.08 -10.00 29.43
C VAL A 398 -11.60 -10.96 30.50
N ARG A 399 -10.92 -12.10 30.73
CA ARG A 399 -11.47 -13.15 31.61
C ARG A 399 -10.97 -13.00 33.05
N GLU A 400 -11.91 -12.82 33.98
CA GLU A 400 -11.64 -12.86 35.42
C GLU A 400 -11.85 -14.27 35.97
N ILE A 401 -10.78 -14.88 36.50
CA ILE A 401 -10.83 -16.18 37.16
C ILE A 401 -10.70 -15.95 38.65
N ALA A 402 -11.62 -16.53 39.42
CA ALA A 402 -11.55 -16.49 40.87
C ALA A 402 -10.29 -17.22 41.37
N PRO A 403 -9.61 -16.71 42.42
CA PRO A 403 -8.54 -17.46 43.07
C PRO A 403 -9.02 -18.87 43.49
N PRO A 404 -8.15 -19.90 43.39
CA PRO A 404 -8.55 -21.27 43.68
C PRO A 404 -8.91 -21.47 45.15
N GLU A 405 -9.87 -22.35 45.42
CA GLU A 405 -10.29 -22.67 46.79
C GLU A 405 -9.14 -23.25 47.61
N GLY A 406 -9.02 -22.84 48.88
CA GLY A 406 -7.95 -23.32 49.77
C GLY A 406 -6.56 -22.75 49.48
N LEU A 407 -6.43 -21.72 48.62
CA LEU A 407 -5.23 -20.89 48.58
C LEU A 407 -5.12 -20.08 49.90
N GLN A 408 -4.06 -20.28 50.67
CA GLN A 408 -3.85 -19.59 51.95
C GLN A 408 -3.16 -18.21 51.77
N ALA A 409 -3.64 -17.42 50.81
CA ALA A 409 -3.17 -16.06 50.56
C ALA A 409 -4.20 -15.25 49.76
N ASP A 410 -4.28 -13.96 50.04
CA ASP A 410 -5.02 -13.01 49.21
C ASP A 410 -4.15 -12.53 48.05
N LEU A 411 -4.60 -12.79 46.82
CA LEU A 411 -3.92 -12.32 45.62
C LEU A 411 -4.21 -10.84 45.40
N ARG A 412 -3.16 -10.05 45.16
CA ARG A 412 -3.30 -8.66 44.72
C ARG A 412 -3.89 -8.62 43.31
N THR A 413 -4.48 -7.49 42.91
CA THR A 413 -5.13 -7.33 41.59
C THR A 413 -4.23 -7.75 40.43
N TYR A 414 -2.97 -7.33 40.43
CA TYR A 414 -2.03 -7.76 39.39
C TYR A 414 -1.71 -9.26 39.49
N GLN A 415 -1.65 -9.86 40.67
CA GLN A 415 -1.44 -11.30 40.79
C GLN A 415 -2.62 -12.10 40.24
N VAL A 416 -3.85 -11.63 40.43
CA VAL A 416 -5.05 -12.19 39.80
C VAL A 416 -4.96 -12.08 38.27
N GLN A 417 -4.55 -10.93 37.73
CA GLN A 417 -4.34 -10.79 36.28
C GLN A 417 -3.29 -11.78 35.74
N GLY A 418 -2.21 -12.04 36.49
CA GLY A 418 -1.20 -13.02 36.09
C GLY A 418 -1.71 -14.46 36.16
N LEU A 419 -2.55 -14.78 37.15
CA LEU A 419 -3.27 -16.06 37.21
C LEU A 419 -4.21 -16.24 36.01
N ASN A 420 -5.02 -15.24 35.70
CA ASN A 420 -5.94 -15.24 34.55
C ASN A 420 -5.19 -15.49 33.24
N TRP A 421 -4.07 -14.78 33.06
CA TRP A 421 -3.21 -14.94 31.90
C TRP A 421 -2.67 -16.37 31.79
N MET A 422 -2.10 -16.95 32.86
CA MET A 422 -1.59 -18.33 32.84
C MET A 422 -2.68 -19.38 32.60
N GLN A 423 -3.86 -19.19 33.18
CA GLN A 423 -5.01 -20.07 32.95
C GLN A 423 -5.48 -20.01 31.49
N THR A 424 -5.49 -18.83 30.87
CA THR A 424 -5.85 -18.68 29.46
C THR A 424 -4.82 -19.37 28.55
N LEU A 425 -3.53 -19.26 28.86
CA LEU A 425 -2.48 -20.02 28.17
C LEU A 425 -2.70 -21.54 28.27
N ALA A 426 -3.12 -22.03 29.45
CA ALA A 426 -3.41 -23.43 29.67
C ALA A 426 -4.63 -23.93 28.87
N GLU A 427 -5.67 -23.12 28.72
CA GLU A 427 -6.83 -23.39 27.86
C GLU A 427 -6.43 -23.43 26.38
N LEU A 428 -5.59 -22.49 25.95
CA LEU A 428 -5.06 -22.41 24.59
C LEU A 428 -3.96 -23.43 24.29
N ARG A 429 -3.46 -24.15 25.29
CA ARG A 429 -2.35 -25.12 25.20
C ARG A 429 -1.07 -24.52 24.58
N VAL A 430 -0.75 -23.28 24.96
CA VAL A 430 0.41 -22.51 24.47
C VAL A 430 1.28 -22.06 25.63
N GLY A 431 2.60 -22.07 25.45
CA GLY A 431 3.51 -21.66 26.52
C GLY A 431 3.59 -20.14 26.71
N GLY A 432 4.19 -19.70 27.83
CA GLY A 432 4.40 -18.28 28.09
C GLY A 432 5.57 -17.96 29.02
N VAL A 433 5.93 -16.68 29.08
CA VAL A 433 6.92 -16.11 30.01
C VAL A 433 6.21 -15.16 30.99
N LEU A 434 6.21 -15.52 32.28
CA LEU A 434 5.85 -14.59 33.35
C LEU A 434 7.10 -13.80 33.74
N ALA A 435 7.20 -12.60 33.17
CA ALA A 435 8.34 -11.70 33.25
C ALA A 435 8.19 -10.55 34.26
N ASP A 436 7.39 -10.76 35.31
CA ASP A 436 7.23 -9.79 36.40
C ASP A 436 8.55 -9.50 37.14
N ASP A 437 8.74 -8.24 37.55
CA ASP A 437 9.87 -7.83 38.38
C ASP A 437 10.05 -8.71 39.63
N MET A 438 11.30 -8.84 40.08
CA MET A 438 11.65 -9.61 41.27
C MET A 438 10.92 -9.08 42.50
N GLY A 439 10.19 -9.96 43.20
CA GLY A 439 9.41 -9.61 44.39
C GLY A 439 7.92 -9.38 44.16
N LEU A 440 7.42 -9.45 42.91
CA LEU A 440 5.97 -9.38 42.63
C LEU A 440 5.21 -10.70 42.90
N GLY A 441 5.88 -11.73 43.42
CA GLY A 441 5.24 -12.99 43.83
C GLY A 441 4.94 -13.95 42.68
N LYS A 442 5.90 -14.17 41.76
CA LYS A 442 5.78 -15.15 40.67
C LYS A 442 5.54 -16.57 41.18
N THR A 443 6.19 -16.95 42.27
CA THR A 443 6.03 -18.25 42.94
C THR A 443 4.59 -18.47 43.40
N LEU A 444 4.03 -17.53 44.18
CA LEU A 444 2.63 -17.55 44.61
C LEU A 444 1.64 -17.62 43.43
N GLN A 445 1.83 -16.79 42.40
CA GLN A 445 0.99 -16.83 41.19
C GLN A 445 1.04 -18.21 40.52
N THR A 446 2.22 -18.82 40.45
CA THR A 446 2.43 -20.14 39.83
C THR A 446 1.81 -21.26 40.66
N LEU A 447 1.94 -21.22 42.00
CA LEU A 447 1.29 -22.18 42.89
C LEU A 447 -0.24 -22.10 42.80
N ALA A 448 -0.79 -20.89 42.76
CA ALA A 448 -2.22 -20.67 42.51
C ALA A 448 -2.64 -21.25 41.15
N HIS A 449 -1.85 -21.05 40.09
CA HIS A 449 -2.12 -21.63 38.78
C HIS A 449 -2.14 -23.17 38.80
N ILE A 450 -1.16 -23.81 39.45
CA ILE A 450 -1.12 -25.28 39.58
C ILE A 450 -2.33 -25.79 40.37
N LEU A 451 -2.72 -25.07 41.44
CA LEU A 451 -3.89 -25.44 42.23
C LEU A 451 -5.20 -25.31 41.44
N CYS A 452 -5.36 -24.26 40.62
CA CYS A 452 -6.47 -24.15 39.67
C CYS A 452 -6.50 -25.33 38.69
N GLU A 453 -5.36 -25.72 38.12
CA GLU A 453 -5.28 -26.90 37.24
C GLU A 453 -5.68 -28.19 37.96
N LYS A 454 -5.33 -28.34 39.24
CA LYS A 454 -5.73 -29.48 40.08
C LYS A 454 -7.24 -29.51 40.31
N GLN A 455 -7.83 -28.39 40.71
CA GLN A 455 -9.27 -28.27 40.98
C GLN A 455 -10.12 -28.46 39.73
N ALA A 456 -9.64 -27.98 38.58
CA ALA A 456 -10.29 -28.17 37.31
C ALA A 456 -10.15 -29.60 36.75
N GLY A 457 -9.51 -30.52 37.47
CA GLY A 457 -9.25 -31.90 37.02
C GLY A 457 -8.26 -32.00 35.85
N ARG A 458 -7.54 -30.91 35.53
CA ARG A 458 -6.58 -30.85 34.42
C ARG A 458 -5.18 -31.31 34.83
N LEU A 459 -4.88 -31.37 36.13
CA LEU A 459 -3.62 -31.89 36.67
C LEU A 459 -3.63 -33.43 36.80
N GLY A 460 -3.96 -34.15 35.72
CA GLY A 460 -3.89 -35.62 35.67
C GLY A 460 -2.47 -36.19 35.63
N LYS A 461 -1.47 -35.31 35.48
CA LYS A 461 -0.03 -35.60 35.47
C LYS A 461 0.68 -34.55 36.35
N PRO A 462 1.85 -34.85 36.94
CA PRO A 462 2.56 -33.91 37.78
C PRO A 462 3.01 -32.65 37.04
N ALA A 463 3.18 -31.56 37.80
CA ALA A 463 3.92 -30.38 37.38
C ALA A 463 5.41 -30.54 37.76
N LEU A 464 6.31 -30.29 36.82
CA LEU A 464 7.76 -30.28 37.07
C LEU A 464 8.28 -28.84 37.08
N ILE A 465 8.94 -28.44 38.16
CA ILE A 465 9.63 -27.15 38.26
C ILE A 465 11.13 -27.38 38.31
N VAL A 466 11.84 -26.68 37.42
CA VAL A 466 13.30 -26.66 37.35
C VAL A 466 13.79 -25.28 37.79
N MET A 467 14.72 -25.25 38.75
CA MET A 467 15.19 -24.01 39.37
C MET A 467 16.69 -24.05 39.73
N PRO A 468 17.32 -22.94 40.11
CA PRO A 468 18.61 -22.96 40.79
C PRO A 468 18.52 -23.74 42.12
N THR A 469 19.58 -24.45 42.49
CA THR A 469 19.60 -25.32 43.68
C THR A 469 19.21 -24.60 44.97
N SER A 470 19.54 -23.31 45.10
CA SER A 470 19.23 -22.49 46.27
C SER A 470 17.74 -22.20 46.46
N LEU A 471 16.91 -22.35 45.42
CA LEU A 471 15.49 -22.03 45.49
C LEU A 471 14.60 -23.20 45.94
N ILE A 472 15.14 -24.42 46.02
CA ILE A 472 14.35 -25.61 46.43
C ILE A 472 13.68 -25.40 47.79
N PRO A 473 14.38 -25.01 48.87
CA PRO A 473 13.75 -24.83 50.17
C PRO A 473 12.64 -23.77 50.12
N ASN A 474 12.88 -22.66 49.42
CA ASN A 474 11.90 -21.59 49.28
C ASN A 474 10.61 -22.08 48.60
N TRP A 475 10.73 -22.86 47.52
CA TRP A 475 9.56 -23.46 46.85
C TRP A 475 8.81 -24.46 47.74
N GLN A 476 9.51 -25.24 48.56
CA GLN A 476 8.88 -26.15 49.52
C GLN A 476 8.12 -25.38 50.60
N ASP A 477 8.75 -24.35 51.18
CA ASP A 477 8.16 -23.51 52.22
C ASP A 477 6.94 -22.74 51.70
N GLU A 478 7.04 -22.14 50.51
CA GLU A 478 5.93 -21.43 49.88
C GLU A 478 4.77 -22.38 49.51
N ALA A 479 5.06 -23.56 48.97
CA ALA A 479 4.02 -24.54 48.64
C ALA A 479 3.32 -25.06 49.91
N ALA A 480 4.07 -25.35 50.97
CA ALA A 480 3.50 -25.77 52.26
C ALA A 480 2.66 -24.66 52.90
N ARG A 481 3.09 -23.41 52.78
CA ARG A 481 2.38 -22.25 53.32
C ARG A 481 1.13 -21.90 52.53
N PHE A 482 1.21 -21.78 51.21
CA PHE A 482 0.14 -21.21 50.40
C PHE A 482 -0.81 -22.26 49.82
N THR A 483 -0.32 -23.46 49.57
CA THR A 483 -1.07 -24.53 48.90
C THR A 483 -0.81 -25.90 49.56
N PRO A 484 -1.12 -26.08 50.85
CA PRO A 484 -0.81 -27.31 51.60
C PRO A 484 -1.47 -28.57 51.02
N GLN A 485 -2.52 -28.42 50.21
CA GLN A 485 -3.15 -29.53 49.48
C GLN A 485 -2.34 -30.06 48.28
N LEU A 486 -1.26 -29.40 47.86
CA LEU A 486 -0.37 -29.90 46.81
C LEU A 486 0.69 -30.81 47.42
N ARG A 487 0.77 -32.06 46.93
CA ARG A 487 1.83 -33.00 47.32
C ARG A 487 3.11 -32.64 46.58
N VAL A 488 4.14 -32.23 47.32
CA VAL A 488 5.41 -31.76 46.77
C VAL A 488 6.53 -32.78 46.97
N LEU A 489 7.27 -33.11 45.90
CA LEU A 489 8.44 -33.97 45.94
C LEU A 489 9.69 -33.22 45.46
N ALA A 490 10.71 -33.13 46.31
CA ALA A 490 11.97 -32.49 45.95
C ALA A 490 13.02 -33.54 45.52
N LEU A 491 13.38 -33.55 44.24
CA LEU A 491 14.39 -34.43 43.65
C LEU A 491 15.78 -33.77 43.67
N HIS A 492 16.37 -33.65 44.86
CA HIS A 492 17.73 -33.13 45.02
C HIS A 492 18.58 -33.96 45.98
N GLY A 493 19.90 -33.75 45.96
CA GLY A 493 20.84 -34.49 46.79
C GLY A 493 21.18 -35.89 46.26
N SER A 494 21.93 -36.65 47.06
CA SER A 494 22.46 -37.97 46.68
C SER A 494 21.41 -39.07 46.68
N LYS A 495 20.40 -38.99 47.54
CA LYS A 495 19.35 -40.02 47.72
C LYS A 495 18.17 -39.92 46.74
N ARG A 496 18.13 -38.88 45.89
CA ARG A 496 16.99 -38.59 44.99
C ARG A 496 16.61 -39.74 44.03
N LYS A 497 17.56 -40.59 43.65
CA LYS A 497 17.29 -41.69 42.69
C LYS A 497 16.22 -42.66 43.19
N ALA A 498 16.16 -42.88 44.51
CA ALA A 498 15.16 -43.75 45.12
C ALA A 498 13.74 -43.14 45.12
N LEU A 499 13.62 -41.83 44.82
CA LEU A 499 12.35 -41.10 44.84
C LEU A 499 11.70 -41.02 43.45
N PHE A 500 12.36 -41.50 42.39
CA PHE A 500 11.81 -41.41 41.03
C PHE A 500 10.51 -42.20 40.84
N GLU A 501 10.34 -43.31 41.57
CA GLU A 501 9.12 -44.12 41.54
C GLU A 501 7.92 -43.37 42.13
N GLN A 502 8.16 -42.40 43.03
CA GLN A 502 7.12 -41.62 43.70
C GLN A 502 6.63 -40.43 42.87
N ILE A 503 7.21 -40.15 41.69
CA ILE A 503 6.87 -38.97 40.88
C ILE A 503 5.38 -38.93 40.53
N ALA A 504 4.79 -40.08 40.16
CA ALA A 504 3.39 -40.15 39.76
C ALA A 504 2.40 -39.93 40.91
N GLU A 505 2.86 -40.07 42.16
CA GLU A 505 2.05 -39.92 43.38
C GLU A 505 2.00 -38.48 43.88
N HIS A 506 2.76 -37.57 43.28
CA HIS A 506 2.88 -36.18 43.70
C HIS A 506 2.31 -35.24 42.65
N ASP A 507 1.85 -34.08 43.09
CA ASP A 507 1.28 -33.06 42.21
C ASP A 507 2.37 -32.14 41.67
N LEU A 508 3.41 -31.89 42.48
CA LEU A 508 4.49 -30.96 42.21
C LEU A 508 5.86 -31.59 42.43
N ILE A 509 6.71 -31.56 41.41
CA ILE A 509 8.07 -32.12 41.44
C ILE A 509 9.08 -30.97 41.30
N LEU A 510 10.05 -30.91 42.21
CA LEU A 510 11.10 -29.89 42.20
C LEU A 510 12.44 -30.52 41.81
N THR A 511 13.15 -29.93 40.86
CA THR A 511 14.51 -30.35 40.47
C THR A 511 15.35 -29.14 40.09
N THR A 512 16.63 -29.36 39.76
CA THR A 512 17.56 -28.27 39.43
C THR A 512 18.10 -28.35 38.02
N TYR A 513 18.51 -27.20 37.48
CA TYR A 513 19.18 -27.14 36.16
C TYR A 513 20.43 -28.02 36.07
N ALA A 514 21.15 -28.19 37.18
CA ALA A 514 22.36 -29.02 37.22
C ALA A 514 22.05 -30.53 37.20
N LEU A 515 20.89 -30.93 37.74
CA LEU A 515 20.45 -32.31 37.82
C LEU A 515 19.66 -32.74 36.59
N LEU A 516 18.93 -31.83 35.96
CA LEU A 516 18.06 -32.11 34.82
C LEU A 516 18.75 -32.92 33.70
N PRO A 517 19.96 -32.58 33.20
CA PRO A 517 20.63 -33.39 32.18
C PRO A 517 21.08 -34.77 32.69
N ARG A 518 21.36 -34.90 33.99
CA ARG A 518 21.82 -36.16 34.60
C ARG A 518 20.68 -37.15 34.80
N ASP A 519 19.50 -36.62 35.11
CA ASP A 519 18.33 -37.41 35.48
C ASP A 519 17.27 -37.49 34.36
N LEU A 520 17.54 -36.87 33.20
CA LEU A 520 16.64 -36.79 32.05
C LEU A 520 16.03 -38.13 31.66
N LYS A 521 16.84 -39.21 31.64
CA LYS A 521 16.35 -40.56 31.31
C LYS A 521 15.27 -41.05 32.26
N ALA A 522 15.41 -40.78 33.56
CA ALA A 522 14.42 -41.16 34.56
C ALA A 522 13.19 -40.24 34.51
N LEU A 523 13.39 -38.94 34.37
CA LEU A 523 12.30 -37.97 34.27
C LEU A 523 11.43 -38.21 33.03
N ASN A 524 12.01 -38.61 31.89
CA ASN A 524 11.28 -38.93 30.66
C ASN A 524 10.53 -40.28 30.68
N GLN A 525 10.61 -41.05 31.77
CA GLN A 525 9.70 -42.19 31.98
C GLN A 525 8.29 -41.72 32.35
N GLN A 526 8.15 -40.46 32.76
CA GLN A 526 6.89 -39.82 33.11
C GLN A 526 6.56 -38.73 32.08
N ARG A 527 5.27 -38.40 31.96
CA ARG A 527 4.80 -37.21 31.25
C ARG A 527 4.33 -36.20 32.27
N TYR A 528 4.54 -34.92 31.96
CA TYR A 528 4.17 -33.83 32.85
C TYR A 528 3.02 -33.02 32.28
N ARG A 529 2.15 -32.50 33.15
CA ARG A 529 1.12 -31.55 32.73
C ARG A 529 1.75 -30.18 32.48
N LEU A 530 2.62 -29.76 33.39
CA LEU A 530 3.31 -28.47 33.37
C LEU A 530 4.82 -28.69 33.49
N LEU A 531 5.60 -27.97 32.70
CA LEU A 531 7.03 -27.80 32.90
C LEU A 531 7.35 -26.31 33.10
N ILE A 532 7.77 -25.96 34.30
CA ILE A 532 8.02 -24.58 34.71
C ILE A 532 9.52 -24.41 34.93
N LEU A 533 10.10 -23.39 34.31
CA LEU A 533 11.49 -23.00 34.51
C LEU A 533 11.52 -21.73 35.36
N ASP A 534 11.98 -21.85 36.61
CA ASP A 534 12.22 -20.69 37.46
C ASP A 534 13.64 -20.15 37.26
N GLU A 535 13.79 -18.84 37.26
CA GLU A 535 15.00 -18.15 36.79
C GLU A 535 15.42 -18.64 35.39
N ALA A 536 14.48 -18.58 34.44
CA ALA A 536 14.62 -19.14 33.09
C ALA A 536 15.82 -18.60 32.29
N GLN A 537 16.45 -17.49 32.70
CA GLN A 537 17.72 -17.03 32.13
C GLN A 537 18.85 -18.07 32.24
N ASN A 538 18.72 -19.09 33.11
CA ASN A 538 19.64 -20.23 33.16
C ASN A 538 19.68 -21.03 31.84
N ILE A 539 18.65 -20.95 31.00
CA ILE A 539 18.60 -21.57 29.67
C ILE A 539 18.78 -20.57 28.52
N LYS A 540 19.34 -19.38 28.79
CA LYS A 540 19.56 -18.34 27.77
C LYS A 540 20.42 -18.78 26.58
N ASN A 541 21.28 -19.78 26.79
CA ASN A 541 22.01 -20.44 25.73
C ASN A 541 21.29 -21.75 25.32
N PRO A 542 20.72 -21.82 24.10
CA PRO A 542 19.96 -22.98 23.63
C PRO A 542 20.83 -24.23 23.45
N ARG A 543 22.16 -24.08 23.36
CA ARG A 543 23.12 -25.19 23.23
C ARG A 543 23.58 -25.75 24.58
N SER A 544 23.18 -25.12 25.69
CA SER A 544 23.56 -25.58 27.02
C SER A 544 22.94 -26.96 27.32
N LYS A 545 23.65 -27.80 28.08
CA LYS A 545 23.12 -29.12 28.47
C LYS A 545 21.76 -29.02 29.18
N ALA A 546 21.57 -27.97 30.00
CA ALA A 546 20.31 -27.70 30.68
C ALA A 546 19.18 -27.36 29.71
N ALA A 547 19.40 -26.44 28.75
CA ALA A 547 18.39 -26.08 27.74
C ALA A 547 18.01 -27.28 26.87
N THR A 548 19.00 -28.04 26.38
CA THR A 548 18.78 -29.24 25.57
C THR A 548 18.03 -30.33 26.34
N ALA A 549 18.30 -30.49 27.64
CA ALA A 549 17.57 -31.44 28.48
C ALA A 549 16.15 -30.97 28.76
N ALA A 550 15.94 -29.68 29.07
CA ALA A 550 14.61 -29.11 29.30
C ALA A 550 13.71 -29.24 28.07
N ALA A 551 14.24 -29.02 26.86
CA ALA A 551 13.50 -29.17 25.62
C ALA A 551 13.03 -30.62 25.37
N GLN A 552 13.77 -31.61 25.86
CA GLN A 552 13.47 -33.04 25.72
C GLN A 552 12.45 -33.57 26.73
N VAL A 553 12.11 -32.81 27.77
CA VAL A 553 11.08 -33.22 28.73
C VAL A 553 9.71 -33.17 28.06
N GLN A 554 8.96 -34.26 28.18
CA GLN A 554 7.59 -34.38 27.67
C GLN A 554 6.61 -33.67 28.62
N ALA A 555 6.14 -32.50 28.21
CA ALA A 555 5.18 -31.71 28.97
C ALA A 555 4.08 -31.14 28.06
N ASP A 556 2.84 -31.13 28.54
CA ASP A 556 1.69 -30.62 27.79
C ASP A 556 1.68 -29.08 27.71
N LEU A 557 2.17 -28.40 28.75
CA LEU A 557 2.28 -26.94 28.84
C LEU A 557 3.65 -26.55 29.43
N ARG A 558 4.21 -25.45 28.93
CA ARG A 558 5.52 -24.94 29.34
C ARG A 558 5.42 -23.48 29.79
N LEU A 559 6.08 -23.14 30.90
CA LEU A 559 6.08 -21.78 31.45
C LEU A 559 7.50 -21.38 31.87
N CYS A 560 7.89 -20.15 31.59
CA CYS A 560 9.13 -19.56 32.06
C CYS A 560 8.84 -18.47 33.08
N LEU A 561 9.53 -18.50 34.22
CA LEU A 561 9.52 -17.43 35.23
C LEU A 561 10.90 -16.77 35.21
N THR A 562 10.95 -15.45 35.03
CA THR A 562 12.22 -14.71 35.06
C THR A 562 11.96 -13.23 35.29
N GLY A 563 12.78 -12.54 36.09
CA GLY A 563 12.71 -11.07 36.15
C GLY A 563 13.36 -10.37 34.95
N THR A 564 14.19 -11.09 34.20
CA THR A 564 15.05 -10.55 33.15
C THR A 564 14.99 -11.45 31.92
N PRO A 565 13.88 -11.42 31.15
CA PRO A 565 13.70 -12.29 29.98
C PRO A 565 14.68 -11.99 28.83
N LEU A 566 15.37 -10.86 28.90
CA LEU A 566 16.40 -10.41 27.96
C LEU A 566 17.48 -9.68 28.76
N GLU A 567 18.71 -10.18 28.75
CA GLU A 567 19.87 -9.55 29.41
C GLU A 567 20.76 -8.86 28.39
N ASN A 568 21.20 -9.58 27.35
CA ASN A 568 22.28 -9.13 26.48
C ASN A 568 21.86 -8.99 25.02
N HIS A 569 21.13 -9.97 24.48
CA HIS A 569 20.80 -10.03 23.05
C HIS A 569 19.54 -10.86 22.77
N LEU A 570 18.84 -10.58 21.67
CA LEU A 570 17.59 -11.23 21.25
C LEU A 570 17.68 -12.75 21.10
N GLY A 571 18.89 -13.30 20.93
CA GLY A 571 19.11 -14.75 20.95
C GLY A 571 18.70 -15.44 22.27
N GLU A 572 18.70 -14.71 23.40
CA GLU A 572 18.28 -15.24 24.71
C GLU A 572 16.75 -15.40 24.73
N LEU A 573 16.03 -14.39 24.22
CA LEU A 573 14.58 -14.44 24.02
C LEU A 573 14.19 -15.59 23.08
N TRP A 574 14.91 -15.78 21.98
CA TRP A 574 14.69 -16.91 21.08
C TRP A 574 14.85 -18.25 21.81
N SER A 575 15.85 -18.40 22.69
CA SER A 575 16.05 -19.62 23.48
C SER A 575 14.83 -19.93 24.35
N LEU A 576 14.26 -18.92 25.02
CA LEU A 576 13.06 -19.07 25.82
C LEU A 576 11.86 -19.50 24.96
N PHE A 577 11.61 -18.83 23.84
CA PHE A 577 10.50 -19.18 22.95
C PHE A 577 10.69 -20.53 22.25
N HIS A 578 11.92 -20.92 21.94
CA HIS A 578 12.22 -22.25 21.42
C HIS A 578 11.89 -23.35 22.44
N PHE A 579 12.15 -23.10 23.73
CA PHE A 579 11.72 -23.99 24.81
C PHE A 579 10.18 -23.99 24.94
N LEU A 580 9.53 -22.83 24.98
CA LEU A 580 8.09 -22.72 25.20
C LEU A 580 7.27 -23.32 24.06
N MET A 581 7.60 -22.94 22.83
CA MET A 581 6.86 -23.26 21.60
C MET A 581 7.86 -23.50 20.46
N PRO A 582 8.44 -24.71 20.33
CA PRO A 582 9.40 -25.03 19.29
C PRO A 582 8.88 -24.70 17.89
N GLY A 583 9.66 -23.95 17.12
CA GLY A 583 9.32 -23.53 15.76
C GLY A 583 8.57 -22.18 15.65
N TRP A 584 8.05 -21.64 16.75
CA TRP A 584 7.29 -20.38 16.76
C TRP A 584 8.06 -19.21 16.11
N LEU A 585 9.32 -19.04 16.49
CA LEU A 585 10.21 -18.01 15.95
C LEU A 585 11.15 -18.54 14.85
N GLY A 586 10.84 -19.71 14.27
CA GLY A 586 11.72 -20.40 13.33
C GLY A 586 12.98 -20.95 14.00
N ASP A 587 13.91 -21.43 13.18
CA ASP A 587 15.21 -21.89 13.66
C ASP A 587 16.15 -20.73 14.05
N ALA A 588 17.26 -21.07 14.73
CA ALA A 588 18.21 -20.06 15.21
C ALA A 588 18.88 -19.24 14.09
N LYS A 589 19.08 -19.83 12.90
CA LYS A 589 19.70 -19.15 11.76
C LYS A 589 18.72 -18.16 11.13
N ALA A 590 17.49 -18.60 10.87
CA ALA A 590 16.39 -17.78 10.38
C ALA A 590 16.10 -16.63 11.35
N PHE A 591 16.01 -16.90 12.65
CA PHE A 591 15.81 -15.85 13.65
C PHE A 591 16.95 -14.82 13.67
N THR A 592 18.20 -15.29 13.52
CA THR A 592 19.36 -14.39 13.47
C THR A 592 19.37 -13.49 12.24
N ARG A 593 18.97 -14.04 11.09
CA ARG A 593 18.86 -13.32 9.80
C ARG A 593 17.70 -12.33 9.82
N ASP A 594 16.53 -12.75 10.31
CA ASP A 594 15.27 -12.02 10.15
C ASP A 594 15.03 -11.00 11.27
N TYR A 595 15.53 -11.25 12.49
CA TYR A 595 15.27 -10.39 13.65
C TYR A 595 16.56 -9.87 14.28
N ARG A 596 17.44 -10.77 14.73
CA ARG A 596 18.59 -10.37 15.55
C ARG A 596 19.50 -9.36 14.84
N THR A 597 19.95 -9.69 13.63
CA THR A 597 20.89 -8.84 12.88
C THR A 597 20.25 -7.51 12.45
N PRO A 598 19.03 -7.49 11.86
CA PRO A 598 18.37 -6.23 11.53
C PRO A 598 18.11 -5.34 12.75
N ILE A 599 17.62 -5.90 13.87
CA ILE A 599 17.28 -5.12 15.05
C ILE A 599 18.53 -4.63 15.78
N GLU A 600 19.45 -5.53 16.15
CA GLU A 600 20.60 -5.18 17.00
C GLU A 600 21.68 -4.37 16.26
N LYS A 601 21.89 -4.64 14.95
CA LYS A 601 22.97 -3.99 14.20
C LYS A 601 22.51 -2.85 13.29
N ARG A 602 21.26 -2.89 12.80
CA ARG A 602 20.75 -1.91 11.84
C ARG A 602 19.67 -0.99 12.42
N GLY A 603 19.20 -1.26 13.63
CA GLY A 603 18.15 -0.46 14.27
C GLY A 603 16.80 -0.58 13.57
N ASP A 604 16.50 -1.74 12.97
CA ASP A 604 15.27 -1.96 12.20
C ASP A 604 14.04 -2.02 13.11
N ALA A 605 13.34 -0.87 13.22
CA ALA A 605 12.15 -0.71 14.04
C ALA A 605 10.97 -1.55 13.53
N GLN A 606 10.88 -1.80 12.23
CA GLN A 606 9.82 -2.63 11.65
C GLN A 606 9.96 -4.09 12.10
N ARG A 607 11.18 -4.65 12.02
CA ARG A 607 11.45 -6.01 12.51
C ARG A 607 11.24 -6.13 14.02
N LEU A 608 11.55 -5.09 14.79
CA LEU A 608 11.28 -5.04 16.23
C LEU A 608 9.78 -5.06 16.53
N ASN A 609 8.99 -4.21 15.87
CA ASN A 609 7.53 -4.18 16.03
C ASN A 609 6.89 -5.51 15.63
N HIS A 610 7.38 -6.11 14.54
CA HIS A 610 6.96 -7.44 14.10
C HIS A 610 7.24 -8.50 15.18
N LEU A 611 8.46 -8.53 15.73
CA LEU A 611 8.81 -9.46 16.81
C LEU A 611 7.92 -9.25 18.04
N ASN A 612 7.72 -7.99 18.45
CA ASN A 612 6.87 -7.63 19.57
C ASN A 612 5.45 -8.15 19.40
N GLY A 613 4.85 -7.99 18.21
CA GLY A 613 3.52 -8.54 17.92
C GLY A 613 3.43 -10.06 18.09
N ARG A 614 4.49 -10.80 17.73
CA ARG A 614 4.52 -12.27 17.83
C ARG A 614 4.76 -12.80 19.24
N ILE A 615 5.40 -12.02 20.14
CA ILE A 615 5.73 -12.47 21.50
C ILE A 615 4.78 -11.91 22.56
N ARG A 616 4.15 -10.76 22.32
CA ARG A 616 3.35 -10.02 23.31
C ARG A 616 2.24 -10.85 23.98
N PRO A 617 1.46 -11.69 23.27
CA PRO A 617 0.44 -12.51 23.93
C PRO A 617 1.00 -13.53 24.94
N PHE A 618 2.25 -13.93 24.74
CA PHE A 618 2.94 -14.99 25.48
C PHE A 618 4.00 -14.44 26.44
N LEU A 619 4.06 -13.13 26.65
CA LEU A 619 5.00 -12.48 27.55
C LEU A 619 4.26 -11.46 28.42
N LEU A 620 4.05 -11.80 29.69
CA LEU A 620 3.49 -10.88 30.67
C LEU A 620 4.61 -10.24 31.47
N ARG A 621 4.88 -8.95 31.24
CA ARG A 621 5.92 -8.18 31.95
C ARG A 621 5.31 -6.96 32.62
N ARG A 622 5.51 -6.83 33.94
CA ARG A 622 5.04 -5.71 34.75
C ARG A 622 6.14 -5.24 35.69
N THR A 623 6.31 -3.93 35.82
CA THR A 623 7.29 -3.33 36.73
C THR A 623 6.68 -3.03 38.09
N LYS A 624 7.51 -2.97 39.15
CA LYS A 624 7.02 -2.57 40.49
C LYS A 624 6.32 -1.21 40.48
N GLU A 625 6.83 -0.26 39.72
CA GLU A 625 6.26 1.08 39.56
C GLU A 625 4.85 1.04 38.95
N GLN A 626 4.60 0.11 38.03
CA GLN A 626 3.30 -0.03 37.36
C GLN A 626 2.22 -0.65 38.26
N VAL A 627 2.60 -1.56 39.17
CA VAL A 627 1.61 -2.42 39.85
C VAL A 627 1.67 -2.40 41.37
N ALA A 628 2.72 -1.83 41.96
CA ALA A 628 2.92 -1.75 43.40
C ALA A 628 3.26 -0.32 43.81
N SER A 629 2.40 0.64 43.42
CA SER A 629 2.52 2.07 43.73
C SER A 629 2.50 2.38 45.24
N GLU A 630 2.09 1.42 46.05
CA GLU A 630 2.14 1.44 47.53
C GLU A 630 3.56 1.28 48.09
N LEU A 631 4.54 0.83 47.28
CA LEU A 631 5.93 0.71 47.71
C LEU A 631 6.64 2.07 47.63
N PRO A 632 7.46 2.44 48.62
CA PRO A 632 8.26 3.66 48.54
C PRO A 632 9.25 3.60 47.38
N PRO A 633 9.61 4.74 46.78
CA PRO A 633 10.61 4.78 45.70
C PRO A 633 11.96 4.28 46.21
N LYS A 634 12.72 3.60 45.34
CA LYS A 634 14.08 3.16 45.64
C LYS A 634 15.00 4.38 45.72
N THR A 635 15.63 4.59 46.88
CA THR A 635 16.70 5.60 47.03
C THR A 635 18.06 4.94 46.76
N GLU A 636 18.75 5.39 45.72
CA GLU A 636 20.13 4.98 45.45
C GLU A 636 21.10 6.09 45.93
N ILE A 637 22.04 5.71 46.81
CA ILE A 637 23.05 6.63 47.34
C ILE A 637 24.42 6.11 46.89
N THR A 638 25.04 6.80 45.94
CA THR A 638 26.41 6.49 45.50
C THR A 638 27.41 7.07 46.50
N GLN A 639 28.08 6.20 47.25
CA GLN A 639 29.18 6.59 48.13
C GLN A 639 30.52 6.37 47.42
N TRP A 640 31.24 7.45 47.19
CA TRP A 640 32.61 7.41 46.67
C TRP A 640 33.56 7.16 47.83
N VAL A 641 34.24 6.02 47.82
CA VAL A 641 35.22 5.64 48.83
C VAL A 641 36.61 5.84 48.27
N GLU A 642 37.47 6.56 48.98
CA GLU A 642 38.87 6.72 48.59
C GLU A 642 39.67 5.46 48.90
N MET A 643 40.55 5.07 47.98
CA MET A 643 41.52 4.02 48.25
C MET A 643 42.49 4.47 49.35
N THR A 644 42.73 3.60 50.33
CA THR A 644 43.84 3.78 51.27
C THR A 644 45.18 3.85 50.53
N GLN A 645 46.20 4.45 51.15
CA GLN A 645 47.53 4.54 50.54
C GLN A 645 48.07 3.16 50.13
N LEU A 646 47.92 2.16 51.02
CA LEU A 646 48.33 0.78 50.74
C LEU A 646 47.59 0.17 49.54
N GLN A 647 46.26 0.37 49.46
CA GLN A 647 45.48 -0.09 48.31
C GLN A 647 45.91 0.62 47.02
N ARG A 648 46.18 1.93 47.07
CA ARG A 648 46.59 2.73 45.90
C ARG A 648 47.95 2.27 45.36
N ASP A 649 48.93 2.07 46.25
CA ASP A 649 50.28 1.63 45.86
C ASP A 649 50.23 0.23 45.22
N ARG A 650 49.44 -0.68 45.80
CA ARG A 650 49.20 -2.01 45.25
C ARG A 650 48.43 -1.97 43.93
N TYR A 651 47.39 -1.14 43.84
CA TYR A 651 46.61 -0.95 42.62
C TYR A 651 47.48 -0.46 41.47
N GLU A 652 48.31 0.57 41.66
CA GLU A 652 49.20 1.08 40.61
C GLU A 652 50.26 0.05 40.20
N THR A 653 50.83 -0.67 41.16
CA THR A 653 51.77 -1.77 40.87
C THR A 653 51.12 -2.85 40.00
N LEU A 654 49.90 -3.27 40.36
CA LEU A 654 49.13 -4.22 39.57
C LEU A 654 48.76 -3.66 38.20
N ARG A 655 48.35 -2.39 38.12
CA ARG A 655 47.96 -1.74 36.87
C ARG A 655 49.10 -1.71 35.88
N LEU A 656 50.30 -1.32 36.31
CA LEU A 656 51.49 -1.30 35.45
C LEU A 656 51.87 -2.71 34.98
N ALA A 657 51.90 -3.68 35.89
CA ALA A 657 52.21 -5.07 35.54
C ALA A 657 51.19 -5.68 34.57
N MET A 658 49.90 -5.43 34.80
CA MET A 658 48.82 -5.93 33.95
C MET A 658 48.75 -5.21 32.61
N ASP A 659 48.98 -3.89 32.54
CA ASP A 659 49.02 -3.14 31.29
C ASP A 659 50.12 -3.67 30.36
N GLN A 660 51.31 -3.91 30.91
CA GLN A 660 52.42 -4.50 30.15
C GLN A 660 52.05 -5.90 29.64
N LYS A 661 51.54 -6.77 30.51
CA LYS A 661 51.10 -8.14 30.15
C LYS A 661 50.04 -8.14 29.05
N VAL A 662 49.07 -7.21 29.13
CA VAL A 662 48.01 -7.06 28.12
C VAL A 662 48.58 -6.60 26.78
N ARG A 663 49.46 -5.58 26.77
CA ARG A 663 50.10 -5.08 25.54
C ARG A 663 50.93 -6.15 24.85
N ASP A 664 51.73 -6.89 25.61
CA ASP A 664 52.59 -7.96 25.07
C ASP A 664 51.75 -9.08 24.44
N GLU A 665 50.64 -9.48 25.09
CA GLU A 665 49.75 -10.50 24.54
C GLU A 665 49.01 -10.02 23.29
N ILE A 666 48.57 -8.75 23.26
CA ILE A 666 47.94 -8.15 22.08
C ILE A 666 48.93 -8.09 20.91
N ALA A 667 50.19 -7.71 21.16
CA ALA A 667 51.24 -7.70 20.15
C ALA A 667 51.51 -9.12 19.61
N ARG A 668 51.44 -10.14 20.46
CA ARG A 668 51.72 -11.54 20.09
C ARG A 668 50.59 -12.20 19.29
N GLN A 669 49.32 -12.04 19.70
CA GLN A 669 48.21 -12.83 19.16
C GLN A 669 47.08 -12.00 18.55
N GLY A 670 47.17 -10.67 18.62
CA GLY A 670 46.13 -9.74 18.21
C GLY A 670 44.99 -9.66 19.22
N LEU A 671 44.31 -8.51 19.25
CA LEU A 671 43.26 -8.18 20.22
C LEU A 671 42.18 -9.26 20.37
N ALA A 672 41.72 -9.83 19.25
CA ALA A 672 40.65 -10.82 19.22
C ALA A 672 40.96 -12.14 19.95
N ARG A 673 42.24 -12.45 20.17
CA ARG A 673 42.67 -13.67 20.89
C ARG A 673 43.13 -13.40 22.33
N SER A 674 43.34 -12.14 22.70
CA SER A 674 43.85 -11.73 24.02
C SER A 674 42.75 -11.44 25.07
N HIS A 675 41.47 -11.71 24.77
CA HIS A 675 40.33 -11.37 25.64
C HIS A 675 40.45 -11.94 27.06
N ILE A 676 40.96 -13.16 27.22
CA ILE A 676 41.09 -13.80 28.54
C ILE A 676 42.08 -13.04 29.44
N VAL A 677 43.21 -12.60 28.87
CA VAL A 677 44.25 -11.86 29.62
C VAL A 677 43.73 -10.47 30.03
N ILE A 678 42.97 -9.81 29.16
CA ILE A 678 42.32 -8.53 29.48
C ILE A 678 41.31 -8.69 30.63
N LEU A 679 40.49 -9.73 30.59
CA LEU A 679 39.53 -10.02 31.66
C LEU A 679 40.23 -10.38 32.97
N GLU A 680 41.33 -11.13 32.94
CA GLU A 680 42.16 -11.42 34.11
C GLU A 680 42.73 -10.13 34.73
N ALA A 681 43.28 -9.24 33.89
CA ALA A 681 43.81 -7.94 34.32
C ALA A 681 42.74 -7.07 35.02
N LEU A 682 41.58 -6.91 34.38
CA LEU A 682 40.45 -6.16 34.94
C LEU A 682 39.93 -6.79 36.24
N LEU A 683 39.87 -8.13 36.31
CA LEU A 683 39.46 -8.83 37.51
C LEU A 683 40.40 -8.55 38.68
N ARG A 684 41.73 -8.59 38.46
CA ARG A 684 42.72 -8.30 39.51
C ARG A 684 42.66 -6.85 39.99
N LEU A 685 42.47 -5.89 39.07
CA LEU A 685 42.26 -4.49 39.43
C LEU A 685 40.96 -4.28 40.22
N ARG A 686 39.90 -4.98 39.84
CA ARG A 686 38.64 -4.95 40.60
C ARG A 686 38.79 -5.56 41.99
N GLN A 687 39.54 -6.66 42.11
CA GLN A 687 39.83 -7.30 43.39
C GLN A 687 40.59 -6.36 44.33
N SER A 688 41.61 -5.63 43.84
CA SER A 688 42.35 -4.67 44.66
C SER A 688 41.50 -3.47 45.11
N CYS A 689 40.52 -3.05 44.30
CA CYS A 689 39.50 -2.07 44.71
C CYS A 689 38.57 -2.60 45.82
N CYS A 690 38.27 -3.90 45.83
CA CYS A 690 37.38 -4.51 46.82
C CYS A 690 38.12 -4.79 48.15
N ASP A 691 39.19 -5.57 48.11
CA ASP A 691 40.00 -5.95 49.28
C ASP A 691 41.33 -6.57 48.82
N LEU A 692 42.46 -6.17 49.42
CA LEU A 692 43.79 -6.68 49.05
C LEU A 692 43.94 -8.19 49.31
N ARG A 693 43.21 -8.76 50.28
CA ARG A 693 43.25 -10.20 50.60
C ARG A 693 42.74 -11.08 49.47
N LEU A 694 41.95 -10.53 48.54
CA LEU A 694 41.47 -11.25 47.36
C LEU A 694 42.57 -11.55 46.35
N LEU A 695 43.74 -10.93 46.49
CA LEU A 695 44.91 -11.16 45.66
C LEU A 695 45.79 -12.31 46.17
N GLY A 696 45.42 -12.95 47.28
CA GLY A 696 46.19 -14.02 47.91
C GLY A 696 47.37 -13.52 48.76
N GLU A 697 47.30 -12.27 49.21
CA GLU A 697 48.21 -11.68 50.19
C GLU A 697 47.60 -11.64 51.60
#